data_AF-A0A2S6CLW1-F1
#
_entry.id   AF-A0A2S6CLW1-F1
#
_cell.length_a   1.000
_cell.length_b   1.000
_cell.length_c   1.000
_cell.angle_alpha   90.00
_cell.angle_beta   90.00
_cell.angle_gamma   90.00
#
_symmetry.space_group_name_H-M   'P 1'
#
loop_
_entity.id
_entity.type
_entity.pdbx_description
1 polymer ?
#
loop_
_entity_poly.entity_id
_entity_poly.type
_entity_poly.pdbx_seq_one_letter_code
_entity_poly.pdbx_strand_id
1 'polypeptide(L)'
;MSKFDLPPVDLLSPTIEATILSGASGLLAQAFTAYKQQHFTWDLVQILQFIVFSAITTPPNYAFQYFLEASFPARTAVAAEQPRVKGKTENSVPVQDRLSVRNTIIKFFLDQSIAATVNTAMYICLMGGIKGHSYEYIMDDLYGNFWSLLFASYRFWPFVCLLNFAVVPMRYRPYVALGGGDVSLRAMEARVPLARTAREPGHRNSALSFSNTSIGPGGTSVPDEQALSTTSYFKESPQFSLTSPNVTSYGAVHDVELPPAAVCFRLATLYFDYIHDQLHTLFQKPQFMADLAMNRTSPVIAYAMIALAARFSSNDLFSATSPRARGVPYARKAAQLLDVSEVSLTSIQACVMLGACRIIEGDTKGESVYYGIACRMAQLLDLPHRECESLLEKEINIRVWHTLCMIDEWSSSGVQVPRQIANPPADVPLPMEEMTFLQLRHENSINMSQSYSNPSLLGEMITLNRIFRDVNQMNTYTVGTSHLQPDTDAVQALSDRLDGWEAMLPVYMRDEPANLAHYAAQGLGRIYAAVYLGFYHYGQLLYYQFLHGSNEESGGLINVFAQRCTYHAARLCNMVYSALDTPGCHVQYNMVGHVLVIASTVQIHTLLFSSDRSEIDAARQRLERNFNILLKLRELWPALDLCMIRLQVFHKACRTSMDNSFQLDGWMLKFLSEFGNPIDDKPENNDAEWIIGDIAITPTSDFGVNTIASFIREDMNT
;
A
#
# COMPACT_ATOMS: atom_id res chain seq x y z
N MET A 1 -20.41 -11.36 45.63
CA MET A 1 -19.03 -11.86 45.81
C MET A 1 -18.09 -10.67 45.73
N SER A 2 -17.48 -10.26 46.84
CA SER A 2 -16.51 -9.15 46.87
C SER A 2 -15.26 -9.52 46.06
N LYS A 3 -14.75 -8.54 45.31
CA LYS A 3 -13.55 -8.65 44.47
C LYS A 3 -12.28 -8.89 45.32
N PHE A 4 -11.34 -9.64 44.73
CA PHE A 4 -9.92 -9.79 45.09
C PHE A 4 -9.55 -10.73 46.24
N ASP A 5 -9.88 -12.02 46.09
CA ASP A 5 -8.95 -13.07 46.54
C ASP A 5 -8.34 -13.68 45.29
N LEU A 6 -7.06 -13.41 45.04
CA LEU A 6 -6.33 -14.13 44.00
C LEU A 6 -6.24 -15.61 44.43
N PRO A 7 -6.61 -16.58 43.57
CA PRO A 7 -6.50 -17.99 43.91
C PRO A 7 -5.03 -18.37 44.18
N PRO A 8 -4.75 -19.42 44.96
CA PRO A 8 -3.39 -19.89 45.20
C PRO A 8 -2.64 -20.10 43.88
N VAL A 9 -1.35 -19.72 43.85
CA VAL A 9 -0.53 -19.69 42.63
C VAL A 9 -0.36 -21.12 42.08
N ASP A 10 -1.12 -21.46 41.03
CA ASP A 10 -0.88 -22.65 40.21
C ASP A 10 0.20 -22.33 39.17
N LEU A 11 1.42 -22.84 39.39
CA LEU A 11 2.54 -22.70 38.47
C LEU A 11 2.56 -23.82 37.41
N LEU A 12 1.85 -24.92 37.62
CA LEU A 12 2.01 -26.12 36.80
C LEU A 12 1.23 -25.98 35.48
N SER A 13 -0.05 -25.64 35.56
CA SER A 13 -0.90 -25.41 34.39
C SER A 13 -0.31 -24.40 33.39
N PRO A 14 0.07 -23.17 33.78
CA PRO A 14 0.65 -22.20 32.84
C PRO A 14 2.00 -22.64 32.28
N THR A 15 2.79 -23.42 33.02
CA THR A 15 4.08 -23.93 32.54
C THR A 15 3.89 -25.02 31.48
N ILE A 16 2.93 -25.94 31.68
CA ILE A 16 2.61 -26.98 30.71
C ILE A 16 2.09 -26.34 29.42
N GLU A 17 1.14 -25.42 29.53
CA GLU A 17 0.56 -24.73 28.38
C GLU A 17 1.60 -23.92 27.60
N ALA A 18 2.49 -23.21 28.30
CA ALA A 18 3.61 -22.49 27.71
C ALA A 18 4.56 -23.39 26.92
N THR A 19 4.91 -24.54 27.51
CA THR A 19 5.84 -25.50 26.92
C THR A 19 5.26 -26.14 25.65
N ILE A 20 3.96 -26.46 25.66
CA ILE A 20 3.24 -26.98 24.49
C ILE A 20 3.20 -25.93 23.37
N LEU A 21 2.89 -24.67 23.72
CA LEU A 21 2.78 -23.59 22.75
C LEU A 21 4.13 -23.27 22.09
N SER A 22 5.22 -23.27 22.85
CA SER A 22 6.57 -23.05 22.32
C SER A 22 6.98 -24.19 21.36
N GLY A 23 6.70 -25.44 21.72
CA GLY A 23 6.92 -26.59 20.83
C GLY A 23 6.12 -26.51 19.52
N ALA A 24 4.83 -26.17 19.60
CA ALA A 24 3.97 -26.01 18.42
C ALA A 24 4.41 -24.84 17.54
N SER A 25 4.81 -23.71 18.14
CA SER A 25 5.35 -22.55 17.42
C SER A 25 6.65 -22.88 16.70
N GLY A 26 7.57 -23.61 17.35
CA GLY A 26 8.81 -24.09 16.74
C GLY A 26 8.57 -24.98 15.52
N LEU A 27 7.64 -25.93 15.63
CA LEU A 27 7.24 -26.80 14.52
C LEU A 27 6.61 -26.02 13.36
N LEU A 28 5.70 -25.08 13.64
CA LEU A 28 5.08 -24.24 12.62
C LEU A 28 6.10 -23.34 11.92
N ALA A 29 7.02 -22.73 12.67
CA ALA A 29 8.06 -21.87 12.11
C ALA A 29 8.99 -22.63 11.16
N GLN A 30 9.40 -23.85 11.53
CA GLN A 30 10.19 -24.71 10.65
C GLN A 30 9.38 -25.22 9.46
N ALA A 31 8.09 -25.54 9.63
CA ALA A 31 7.20 -25.92 8.53
C ALA A 31 7.02 -24.80 7.48
N PHE A 32 6.84 -23.55 7.92
CA PHE A 32 6.77 -22.39 7.02
C PHE A 32 8.09 -22.15 6.29
N THR A 33 9.21 -22.36 6.97
CA THR A 33 10.55 -22.21 6.36
C THR A 33 10.81 -23.30 5.32
N ALA A 34 10.47 -24.56 5.64
CA ALA A 34 10.55 -25.69 4.70
C ALA A 34 9.63 -25.51 3.49
N TYR A 35 8.42 -24.96 3.69
CA TYR A 35 7.49 -24.64 2.60
C TYR A 35 8.05 -23.55 1.66
N LYS A 36 8.71 -22.53 2.21
CA LYS A 36 9.32 -21.45 1.42
C LYS A 36 10.59 -21.88 0.67
N GLN A 37 11.38 -22.79 1.25
CA GLN A 37 12.70 -23.17 0.72
C GLN A 37 12.70 -24.48 -0.09
N GLN A 38 11.56 -25.18 -0.21
CA GLN A 38 11.41 -26.46 -0.94
C GLN A 38 12.33 -27.60 -0.47
N HIS A 39 13.00 -27.44 0.68
CA HIS A 39 13.86 -28.45 1.31
C HIS A 39 13.36 -28.78 2.71
N PHE A 40 13.28 -30.07 3.02
CA PHE A 40 12.77 -30.58 4.30
C PHE A 40 13.93 -31.01 5.22
N THR A 41 14.28 -30.15 6.17
CA THR A 41 15.17 -30.51 7.30
C THR A 41 14.53 -30.02 8.60
N TRP A 42 14.26 -30.95 9.52
CA TRP A 42 13.73 -30.62 10.85
C TRP A 42 14.89 -30.48 11.84
N ASP A 43 15.03 -29.31 12.44
CA ASP A 43 15.96 -29.12 13.56
C ASP A 43 15.22 -29.35 14.88
N LEU A 44 15.08 -30.63 15.23
CA LEU A 44 14.46 -31.07 16.47
C LEU A 44 15.26 -30.65 17.70
N VAL A 45 16.58 -30.44 17.55
CA VAL A 45 17.43 -29.96 18.63
C VAL A 45 16.99 -28.56 18.99
N GLN A 46 16.90 -27.66 18.01
CA GLN A 46 16.44 -26.29 18.24
C GLN A 46 15.05 -26.24 18.90
N ILE A 47 14.09 -27.05 18.43
CA ILE A 47 12.74 -27.10 19.03
C ILE A 47 12.80 -27.56 20.50
N LEU A 48 13.57 -28.61 20.79
CA LEU A 48 13.73 -29.11 22.16
C LEU A 48 14.37 -28.05 23.08
N GLN A 49 15.32 -27.28 22.58
CA GLN A 49 15.97 -26.19 23.33
C GLN A 49 14.96 -25.12 23.77
N PHE A 50 14.02 -24.73 22.89
CA PHE A 50 12.97 -23.75 23.22
C PHE A 50 11.90 -24.31 24.18
N ILE A 51 11.57 -25.61 24.06
CA ILE A 51 10.70 -26.31 25.00
C ILE A 51 11.31 -26.32 26.41
N VAL A 52 12.58 -26.69 26.53
CA VAL A 52 13.31 -26.71 27.81
C VAL A 52 13.45 -25.30 28.39
N PHE A 53 13.78 -24.32 27.54
CA PHE A 53 13.85 -22.92 27.94
C PHE A 53 12.51 -22.41 28.49
N SER A 54 11.40 -22.71 27.81
CA SER A 54 10.05 -22.33 28.24
C SER A 54 9.66 -22.99 29.56
N ALA A 55 9.98 -24.28 29.74
CA ALA A 55 9.69 -25.01 30.97
C ALA A 55 10.42 -24.43 32.20
N ILE A 56 11.64 -23.91 32.01
CA ILE A 56 12.46 -23.35 33.09
C ILE A 56 12.09 -21.88 33.39
N THR A 57 11.83 -21.08 32.36
CA THR A 57 11.64 -19.63 32.51
C THR A 57 10.19 -19.22 32.81
N THR A 58 9.20 -20.05 32.47
CA THR A 58 7.79 -19.72 32.69
C THR A 58 7.40 -19.65 34.18
N PRO A 59 7.77 -20.61 35.05
CA PRO A 59 7.40 -20.56 36.47
C PRO A 59 7.85 -19.28 37.21
N PRO A 60 9.13 -18.84 37.13
CA PRO A 60 9.56 -17.63 37.83
C PRO A 60 8.93 -16.36 37.25
N ASN A 61 8.75 -16.29 35.93
CA ASN A 61 8.10 -15.14 35.28
C ASN A 61 6.63 -15.01 35.67
N TYR A 62 5.90 -16.12 35.72
CA TYR A 62 4.51 -16.10 36.13
C TYR A 62 4.36 -15.75 37.61
N ALA A 63 5.23 -16.30 38.48
CA ALA A 63 5.26 -15.93 39.89
C ALA A 63 5.53 -14.42 40.09
N PHE A 64 6.43 -13.83 39.32
CA PHE A 64 6.72 -12.40 39.37
C PHE A 64 5.53 -11.56 38.88
N GLN A 65 4.87 -11.95 37.79
CA GLN A 65 3.65 -11.26 37.32
C GLN A 65 2.50 -11.36 38.32
N TYR A 66 2.34 -12.51 38.98
CA TYR A 66 1.37 -12.69 40.04
C TYR A 66 1.68 -11.77 41.23
N PHE A 67 2.95 -11.71 41.66
CA PHE A 67 3.40 -10.80 42.72
C PHE A 67 3.11 -9.33 42.39
N LEU A 68 3.38 -8.91 41.16
CA LEU A 68 3.07 -7.55 40.68
C LEU A 68 1.57 -7.27 40.71
N GLU A 69 0.73 -8.24 40.30
CA GLU A 69 -0.73 -8.07 40.33
C GLU A 69 -1.29 -8.04 41.76
N ALA A 70 -0.76 -8.87 42.66
CA ALA A 70 -1.15 -8.88 44.07
C ALA A 70 -0.74 -7.58 44.79
N SER A 71 0.47 -7.07 44.51
CA SER A 71 1.01 -5.89 45.17
C SER A 71 0.48 -4.57 44.61
N PHE A 72 0.19 -4.53 43.30
CA PHE A 72 -0.24 -3.31 42.60
C PHE A 72 -1.43 -3.56 41.66
N PRO A 73 -2.65 -3.85 42.13
CA PRO A 73 -3.77 -4.25 41.26
C PRO A 73 -4.00 -3.29 40.10
N ALA A 74 -4.06 -3.81 38.86
CA ALA A 74 -4.20 -2.98 37.67
C ALA A 74 -5.57 -2.28 37.62
N ARG A 75 -6.59 -2.88 38.23
CA ARG A 75 -7.97 -2.38 38.29
C ARG A 75 -8.38 -2.15 39.74
N THR A 76 -8.86 -0.95 40.04
CA THR A 76 -9.31 -0.56 41.37
C THR A 76 -10.80 -0.18 41.34
N ALA A 77 -11.54 -0.61 42.36
CA ALA A 77 -12.93 -0.24 42.56
C ALA A 77 -13.02 1.17 43.18
N VAL A 78 -13.76 2.09 42.56
CA VAL A 78 -14.08 3.40 43.15
C VAL A 78 -15.59 3.49 43.38
N ALA A 79 -16.01 3.93 44.57
CA ALA A 79 -17.42 4.19 44.87
C ALA A 79 -17.86 5.50 44.17
N ALA A 80 -18.98 5.47 43.44
CA ALA A 80 -19.50 6.65 42.77
C ALA A 80 -20.04 7.69 43.77
N GLU A 81 -19.63 8.96 43.66
CA GLU A 81 -20.23 10.07 44.42
C GLU A 81 -21.62 10.40 43.88
N GLN A 82 -22.62 10.54 44.76
CA GLN A 82 -23.98 10.98 44.40
C GLN A 82 -24.22 12.46 44.77
N PRO A 83 -25.01 13.23 43.99
CA PRO A 83 -25.63 14.47 44.47
C PRO A 83 -26.76 14.14 45.46
N ARG A 84 -26.79 14.83 46.61
CA ARG A 84 -27.81 14.63 47.67
C ARG A 84 -29.23 14.90 47.16
N VAL A 85 -30.05 13.85 47.05
CA VAL A 85 -31.52 13.95 47.13
C VAL A 85 -32.02 12.92 48.15
N LYS A 86 -32.76 13.39 49.16
CA LYS A 86 -33.36 12.55 50.21
C LYS A 86 -34.61 11.85 49.67
N GLY A 87 -34.60 10.51 49.64
CA GLY A 87 -35.84 9.73 49.54
C GLY A 87 -35.71 8.33 48.93
N LYS A 88 -35.55 7.35 49.82
CA LYS A 88 -35.87 5.90 49.70
C LYS A 88 -35.12 4.99 48.70
N THR A 89 -34.83 3.82 49.27
CA THR A 89 -34.55 2.47 48.71
C THR A 89 -33.10 2.13 48.42
N GLU A 90 -32.56 1.21 49.24
CA GLU A 90 -31.29 0.50 49.05
C GLU A 90 -31.31 -0.22 47.70
N ASN A 91 -30.47 0.24 46.77
CA ASN A 91 -30.00 -0.55 45.65
C ASN A 91 -28.48 -0.45 45.63
N SER A 92 -27.83 -1.60 45.51
CA SER A 92 -26.38 -1.78 45.47
C SER A 92 -25.71 -0.80 44.49
N VAL A 93 -24.80 0.02 45.02
CA VAL A 93 -24.01 0.97 44.23
C VAL A 93 -23.22 0.19 43.15
N PRO A 94 -23.34 0.55 41.85
CA PRO A 94 -22.51 -0.06 40.83
C PRO A 94 -21.07 0.40 41.01
N VAL A 95 -20.19 -0.53 41.37
CA VAL A 95 -18.74 -0.29 41.51
C VAL A 95 -18.14 -0.14 40.11
N GLN A 96 -17.71 1.08 39.77
CA GLN A 96 -17.07 1.33 38.48
C GLN A 96 -15.62 0.80 38.53
N ASP A 97 -15.30 -0.09 37.59
CA ASP A 97 -13.99 -0.73 37.49
C ASP A 97 -13.07 0.16 36.63
N ARG A 98 -12.08 0.81 37.25
CA ARG A 98 -11.19 1.75 36.54
C ARG A 98 -9.75 1.30 36.63
N LEU A 99 -9.03 1.40 35.51
CA LEU A 99 -7.59 1.10 35.44
C LEU A 99 -6.83 2.12 36.29
N SER A 100 -6.00 1.64 37.22
CA SER A 100 -5.12 2.50 38.03
C SER A 100 -3.85 2.79 37.24
N VAL A 101 -3.81 3.95 36.58
CA VAL A 101 -2.66 4.42 35.80
C VAL A 101 -1.38 4.41 36.64
N ARG A 102 -1.48 4.79 37.92
CA ARG A 102 -0.35 4.76 38.86
C ARG A 102 0.20 3.35 39.06
N ASN A 103 -0.67 2.36 39.28
CA ASN A 103 -0.25 0.97 39.50
C ASN A 103 0.33 0.36 38.23
N THR A 104 -0.25 0.67 37.06
CA THR A 104 0.28 0.24 35.76
C THR A 104 1.67 0.80 35.49
N ILE A 105 1.93 2.06 35.82
CA ILE A 105 3.26 2.67 35.69
C ILE A 105 4.28 2.00 36.64
N ILE A 106 3.89 1.75 37.90
CA ILE A 106 4.78 1.06 38.86
C ILE A 106 5.15 -0.33 38.37
N LYS A 107 4.17 -1.11 37.89
CA LYS A 107 4.40 -2.43 37.30
C LYS A 107 5.32 -2.38 36.10
N PHE A 108 5.10 -1.41 35.20
CA PHE A 108 5.93 -1.21 34.02
C PHE A 108 7.40 -1.00 34.39
N PHE A 109 7.69 -0.09 35.33
CA PHE A 109 9.07 0.15 35.74
C PHE A 109 9.70 -1.07 36.42
N LEU A 110 8.98 -1.76 37.31
CA LEU A 110 9.48 -2.96 37.98
C LEU A 110 9.76 -4.11 36.99
N ASP A 111 8.91 -4.28 35.99
CA ASP A 111 9.09 -5.29 34.95
C ASP A 111 10.28 -4.96 34.05
N GLN A 112 10.39 -3.72 33.57
CA GLN A 112 11.49 -3.30 32.70
C GLN A 112 12.84 -3.23 33.43
N SER A 113 12.86 -3.00 34.76
CA SER A 113 14.11 -2.96 35.52
C SER A 113 14.53 -4.31 36.11
N ILE A 114 13.60 -5.08 36.66
CA ILE A 114 13.90 -6.33 37.40
C ILE A 114 13.68 -7.54 36.48
N ALA A 115 12.48 -7.70 35.92
CA ALA A 115 12.16 -8.88 35.12
C ALA A 115 12.97 -8.94 33.82
N ALA A 116 13.11 -7.82 33.10
CA ALA A 116 13.90 -7.78 31.86
C ALA A 116 15.38 -8.11 32.11
N THR A 117 15.96 -7.59 33.20
CA THR A 117 17.35 -7.87 33.63
C THR A 117 17.53 -9.35 33.97
N VAL A 118 16.64 -9.92 34.80
CA VAL A 118 16.72 -11.32 35.20
C VAL A 118 16.50 -12.25 34.01
N ASN A 119 15.54 -11.94 33.14
CA ASN A 119 15.27 -12.75 31.94
C ASN A 119 16.40 -12.69 30.93
N THR A 120 17.05 -11.54 30.75
CA THR A 120 18.20 -11.41 29.85
C THR A 120 19.39 -12.22 30.36
N ALA A 121 19.69 -12.16 31.66
CA ALA A 121 20.75 -12.96 32.27
C ALA A 121 20.42 -14.47 32.22
N MET A 122 19.18 -14.83 32.53
CA MET A 122 18.71 -16.21 32.48
C MET A 122 18.76 -16.78 31.06
N TYR A 123 18.44 -15.97 30.04
CA TYR A 123 18.57 -16.35 28.64
C TYR A 123 20.02 -16.69 28.26
N ILE A 124 20.97 -15.80 28.54
CA ILE A 124 22.38 -16.00 28.21
C ILE A 124 22.92 -17.26 28.92
N CYS A 125 22.65 -17.40 30.22
CA CYS A 125 23.11 -18.55 31.00
C CYS A 125 22.48 -19.88 30.56
N LEU A 126 21.16 -19.91 30.36
CA LEU A 126 20.45 -21.14 29.98
C LEU A 126 20.77 -21.55 28.54
N MET A 127 20.78 -20.62 27.58
CA MET A 127 21.13 -20.96 26.20
C MET A 127 22.59 -21.36 26.06
N GLY A 128 23.50 -20.68 26.78
CA GLY A 128 24.90 -21.09 26.85
C GLY A 128 25.08 -22.53 27.35
N GLY A 129 24.37 -22.88 28.42
CA GLY A 129 24.38 -24.23 28.99
C GLY A 129 23.71 -25.28 28.09
N ILE A 130 22.56 -24.96 27.50
CA ILE A 130 21.83 -25.82 26.56
C ILE A 130 22.66 -26.11 25.29
N LYS A 131 23.43 -25.12 24.82
CA LYS A 131 24.37 -25.26 23.68
C LYS A 131 25.69 -25.94 24.07
N GLY A 132 25.89 -26.30 25.34
CA GLY A 132 27.06 -27.05 25.82
C GLY A 132 28.34 -26.23 26.01
N HIS A 133 28.25 -24.90 26.12
CA HIS A 133 29.42 -24.05 26.32
C HIS A 133 30.05 -24.22 27.72
N SER A 134 31.35 -23.94 27.84
CA SER A 134 32.03 -23.97 29.14
C SER A 134 31.54 -22.83 30.04
N TYR A 135 31.64 -23.04 31.36
CA TYR A 135 31.28 -22.01 32.35
C TYR A 135 31.99 -20.67 32.10
N GLU A 136 33.28 -20.71 31.75
CA GLU A 136 34.06 -19.51 31.45
C GLU A 136 33.50 -18.74 30.25
N TYR A 137 33.07 -19.44 29.20
CA TYR A 137 32.47 -18.82 28.02
C TYR A 137 31.11 -18.18 28.35
N ILE A 138 30.28 -18.86 29.13
CA ILE A 138 28.95 -18.35 29.52
C ILE A 138 29.10 -17.09 30.37
N MET A 139 30.09 -17.04 31.26
CA MET A 139 30.36 -15.85 32.07
C MET A 139 30.90 -14.70 31.22
N ASP A 140 31.82 -14.96 30.29
CA ASP A 140 32.33 -13.93 29.38
C ASP A 140 31.22 -13.34 28.50
N ASP A 141 30.31 -14.20 28.00
CA ASP A 141 29.14 -13.78 27.21
C ASP A 141 28.14 -12.97 28.04
N LEU A 142 27.91 -13.37 29.31
CA LEU A 142 27.08 -12.62 30.23
C LEU A 142 27.68 -11.23 30.51
N TYR A 143 28.98 -11.10 30.74
CA TYR A 143 29.57 -9.77 30.97
C TYR A 143 29.68 -8.94 29.70
N GLY A 144 29.93 -9.56 28.55
CA GLY A 144 30.13 -8.88 27.27
C GLY A 144 28.85 -8.42 26.59
N ASN A 145 27.80 -9.25 26.59
CA ASN A 145 26.63 -9.04 25.75
C ASN A 145 25.35 -8.70 26.53
N PHE A 146 25.34 -8.81 27.85
CA PHE A 146 24.15 -8.54 28.67
C PHE A 146 23.52 -7.18 28.42
N TRP A 147 24.30 -6.10 28.46
CA TRP A 147 23.78 -4.74 28.25
C TRP A 147 23.28 -4.51 26.83
N SER A 148 23.97 -5.10 25.84
CA SER A 148 23.58 -5.02 24.43
C SER A 148 22.21 -5.68 24.21
N LEU A 149 22.03 -6.90 24.73
CA LEU A 149 20.75 -7.61 24.62
C LEU A 149 19.64 -6.91 25.41
N LEU A 150 19.93 -6.40 26.61
CA LEU A 150 18.95 -5.71 27.44
C LEU A 150 18.44 -4.44 26.74
N PHE A 151 19.32 -3.58 26.22
CA PHE A 151 18.90 -2.37 25.52
C PHE A 151 18.22 -2.66 24.19
N ALA A 152 18.67 -3.69 23.47
CA ALA A 152 17.99 -4.12 22.26
C ALA A 152 16.55 -4.59 22.58
N SER A 153 16.32 -5.23 23.73
CA SER A 153 14.99 -5.68 24.14
C SER A 153 14.03 -4.50 24.37
N TYR A 154 14.55 -3.36 24.82
CA TYR A 154 13.76 -2.14 25.07
C TYR A 154 13.20 -1.48 23.81
N ARG A 155 13.62 -1.88 22.60
CA ARG A 155 13.04 -1.35 21.37
C ARG A 155 11.63 -1.88 21.10
N PHE A 156 11.25 -3.01 21.69
CA PHE A 156 9.98 -3.68 21.43
C PHE A 156 9.19 -4.03 22.71
N TRP A 157 9.88 -4.54 23.74
CA TRP A 157 9.26 -5.06 24.96
C TRP A 157 8.50 -4.05 25.83
N PRO A 158 8.93 -2.78 25.98
CA PRO A 158 8.20 -1.81 26.78
C PRO A 158 6.76 -1.61 26.31
N PHE A 159 6.52 -1.63 24.99
CA PHE A 159 5.18 -1.48 24.42
C PHE A 159 4.31 -2.70 24.73
N VAL A 160 4.85 -3.91 24.55
CA VAL A 160 4.15 -5.18 24.85
C VAL A 160 3.82 -5.27 26.35
N CYS A 161 4.76 -4.90 27.22
CA CYS A 161 4.60 -4.86 28.66
C CYS A 161 3.45 -3.92 29.09
N LEU A 162 3.43 -2.70 28.54
CA LEU A 162 2.39 -1.72 28.84
C LEU A 162 1.00 -2.20 28.38
N LEU A 163 0.90 -2.79 27.19
CA LEU A 163 -0.33 -3.39 26.67
C LEU A 163 -0.79 -4.56 27.55
N ASN A 164 0.14 -5.41 27.98
CA ASN A 164 -0.13 -6.58 28.81
C ASN A 164 -0.69 -6.17 30.20
N PHE A 165 -0.13 -5.12 30.82
CA PHE A 165 -0.62 -4.61 32.10
C PHE A 165 -1.91 -3.79 32.02
N ALA A 166 -2.16 -3.09 30.89
CA ALA A 166 -3.34 -2.27 30.71
C ALA A 166 -4.58 -3.07 30.27
N VAL A 167 -4.39 -4.06 29.39
CA VAL A 167 -5.50 -4.70 28.64
C VAL A 167 -5.72 -6.15 29.06
N VAL A 168 -4.65 -6.90 29.33
CA VAL A 168 -4.74 -8.37 29.46
C VAL A 168 -5.03 -8.76 30.92
N PRO A 169 -6.11 -9.52 31.19
CA PRO A 169 -6.37 -10.08 32.51
C PRO A 169 -5.23 -11.00 32.96
N MET A 170 -4.87 -10.98 34.25
CA MET A 170 -3.69 -11.67 34.78
C MET A 170 -3.58 -13.14 34.33
N ARG A 171 -4.69 -13.89 34.36
CA ARG A 171 -4.76 -15.30 33.93
C ARG A 171 -4.32 -15.55 32.48
N TYR A 172 -4.28 -14.52 31.63
CA TYR A 172 -3.92 -14.62 30.21
C TYR A 172 -2.58 -13.97 29.86
N ARG A 173 -1.90 -13.35 30.84
CA ARG A 173 -0.62 -12.66 30.60
C ARG A 173 0.55 -13.57 30.25
N PRO A 174 0.63 -14.84 30.72
CA PRO A 174 1.67 -15.76 30.29
C PRO A 174 1.71 -15.96 28.78
N TYR A 175 0.55 -16.13 28.14
CA TYR A 175 0.45 -16.42 26.71
C TYR A 175 0.98 -15.27 25.83
N VAL A 176 0.85 -14.03 26.29
CA VAL A 176 1.31 -12.83 25.57
C VAL A 176 2.82 -12.62 25.72
N ALA A 177 3.37 -12.94 26.90
CA ALA A 177 4.82 -12.85 27.15
C ALA A 177 5.61 -13.91 26.37
N LEU A 178 5.03 -15.09 26.10
CA LEU A 178 5.70 -16.19 25.39
C LEU A 178 5.64 -16.04 23.85
N GLY A 179 4.51 -15.61 23.29
CA GLY A 179 4.37 -15.39 21.84
C GLY A 179 5.28 -14.28 21.29
N GLY A 180 5.61 -13.28 22.11
CA GLY A 180 6.58 -12.23 21.76
C GLY A 180 8.03 -12.58 22.10
N GLY A 181 8.25 -13.40 23.14
CA GLY A 181 9.53 -13.85 23.70
C GLY A 181 10.39 -14.58 22.69
N ASP A 182 9.87 -15.71 22.23
CA ASP A 182 10.60 -16.65 21.38
C ASP A 182 10.83 -16.10 19.95
N VAL A 183 9.93 -15.25 19.46
CA VAL A 183 10.01 -14.68 18.10
C VAL A 183 10.98 -13.50 18.05
N SER A 184 11.02 -12.65 19.08
CA SER A 184 11.94 -11.50 19.11
C SER A 184 13.38 -11.89 19.45
N LEU A 185 13.60 -12.84 20.37
CA LEU A 185 14.96 -13.27 20.69
C LEU A 185 15.64 -14.00 19.52
N ARG A 186 14.88 -14.75 18.70
CA ARG A 186 15.37 -15.28 17.41
C ARG A 186 15.75 -14.18 16.42
N ALA A 187 15.00 -13.07 16.39
CA ALA A 187 15.33 -11.91 15.57
C ALA A 187 16.53 -11.11 16.09
N MET A 188 16.83 -11.21 17.39
CA MET A 188 17.99 -10.56 18.04
C MET A 188 19.27 -11.40 17.90
N GLU A 189 19.22 -12.73 18.02
CA GLU A 189 20.34 -13.64 17.69
C GLU A 189 20.75 -13.51 16.21
N ALA A 190 19.79 -13.30 15.30
CA ALA A 190 20.07 -13.13 13.87
C ALA A 190 20.75 -11.79 13.51
N ARG A 191 20.82 -10.83 14.45
CA ARG A 191 21.34 -9.46 14.20
C ARG A 191 22.60 -9.10 14.98
N VAL A 192 23.04 -9.94 15.92
CA VAL A 192 24.32 -9.76 16.60
C VAL A 192 25.30 -10.82 16.07
N PRO A 193 26.33 -10.46 15.28
CA PRO A 193 27.31 -11.43 14.86
C PRO A 193 28.01 -11.99 16.09
N LEU A 194 27.99 -13.32 16.25
CA LEU A 194 28.86 -14.06 17.16
C LEU A 194 30.31 -13.82 16.73
N ALA A 195 30.88 -12.69 17.13
CA ALA A 195 32.29 -12.41 16.97
C ALA A 195 33.07 -13.27 17.96
N ARG A 196 33.44 -14.49 17.54
CA ARG A 196 34.70 -15.22 17.85
C ARG A 196 34.49 -16.73 17.72
N THR A 197 34.56 -17.22 16.50
CA THR A 197 34.96 -18.60 16.19
C THR A 197 36.19 -18.58 15.31
N ALA A 198 37.34 -18.20 15.88
CA ALA A 198 38.67 -18.53 15.36
C ALA A 198 39.76 -18.12 16.38
N ARG A 199 40.20 -19.06 17.22
CA ARG A 199 41.52 -19.00 17.86
C ARG A 199 42.08 -20.41 17.94
N GLU A 200 42.82 -20.79 16.91
CA GLU A 200 43.95 -21.71 17.06
C GLU A 200 45.26 -20.90 17.16
N PRO A 201 46.30 -21.44 17.83
CA PRO A 201 47.37 -20.64 18.41
C PRO A 201 48.63 -20.58 17.53
N GLY A 202 49.33 -19.43 17.59
CA GLY A 202 50.77 -19.36 17.38
C GLY A 202 51.24 -18.53 16.19
N HIS A 203 51.71 -17.30 16.44
CA HIS A 203 53.16 -17.03 16.54
C HIS A 203 53.44 -15.52 16.69
N ARG A 204 54.07 -15.18 17.81
CA ARG A 204 55.10 -14.15 18.05
C ARG A 204 55.50 -13.25 16.85
N ASN A 205 55.40 -11.92 16.99
CA ASN A 205 56.50 -11.04 17.47
C ASN A 205 56.23 -9.53 17.27
N SER A 206 56.68 -8.74 18.27
CA SER A 206 57.23 -7.36 18.22
C SER A 206 56.36 -6.21 17.70
N ALA A 207 55.80 -5.31 18.52
CA ALA A 207 56.43 -4.20 19.27
C ALA A 207 56.99 -3.06 18.40
N LEU A 208 56.46 -1.84 18.62
CA LEU A 208 57.06 -0.47 18.57
C LEU A 208 55.91 0.55 18.31
N SER A 209 55.24 1.09 19.33
CA SER A 209 55.53 2.36 20.06
C SER A 209 55.86 3.58 19.19
N PHE A 210 55.03 4.64 19.24
CA PHE A 210 55.39 6.07 19.34
C PHE A 210 54.06 6.85 19.53
N SER A 211 53.70 7.26 20.75
CA SER A 211 54.01 8.56 21.42
C SER A 211 53.20 9.76 20.93
N ASN A 212 52.24 10.16 21.77
CA ASN A 212 51.55 11.46 21.74
C ASN A 212 52.51 12.62 22.01
N THR A 213 52.23 13.80 21.44
CA THR A 213 52.50 15.08 22.13
C THR A 213 51.45 16.12 21.72
N SER A 214 50.79 16.68 22.72
CA SER A 214 49.85 17.81 22.69
C SER A 214 50.61 19.14 22.79
N ILE A 215 49.97 20.26 22.42
CA ILE A 215 50.05 21.63 23.02
C ILE A 215 49.02 22.53 22.28
N GLY A 216 48.09 23.18 23.01
CA GLY A 216 47.27 24.33 22.54
C GLY A 216 47.86 25.67 23.02
N PRO A 217 47.11 26.77 23.25
CA PRO A 217 45.84 27.26 22.67
C PRO A 217 45.93 28.75 22.24
N GLY A 218 44.85 29.34 21.70
CA GLY A 218 44.74 30.81 21.54
C GLY A 218 43.43 31.25 20.88
N GLY A 219 42.65 32.10 21.56
CA GLY A 219 41.35 32.60 21.10
C GLY A 219 41.32 34.11 20.85
N THR A 220 40.17 34.61 20.35
CA THR A 220 39.71 36.01 20.38
C THR A 220 38.19 36.06 20.18
N SER A 221 37.55 37.15 20.62
CA SER A 221 36.18 37.26 21.14
C SER A 221 35.25 38.26 20.39
N VAL A 222 33.94 37.93 20.28
CA VAL A 222 32.67 38.71 20.60
C VAL A 222 32.32 39.98 19.75
N PRO A 223 31.03 40.47 19.53
CA PRO A 223 29.72 40.26 20.23
C PRO A 223 28.37 40.11 19.44
N ASP A 224 27.36 39.61 20.20
CA ASP A 224 25.90 39.87 20.35
C ASP A 224 24.98 40.47 19.25
N GLU A 225 23.82 39.81 19.03
CA GLU A 225 22.51 40.49 19.05
C GLU A 225 21.33 39.52 19.35
N GLN A 226 20.29 40.07 19.96
CA GLN A 226 19.26 39.47 20.82
C GLN A 226 18.13 38.75 20.08
N ALA A 227 17.75 37.55 20.54
CA ALA A 227 16.48 36.91 20.18
C ALA A 227 15.46 37.03 21.32
N LEU A 228 14.46 37.89 21.09
CA LEU A 228 13.24 38.03 21.89
C LEU A 228 12.30 36.84 21.68
N SER A 229 11.66 36.46 22.77
CA SER A 229 10.68 35.39 22.92
C SER A 229 9.40 35.58 22.11
N THR A 230 8.95 34.53 21.43
CA THR A 230 7.53 34.30 21.11
C THR A 230 7.19 32.81 21.26
N THR A 231 7.35 32.30 22.49
CA THR A 231 6.87 30.97 22.90
C THR A 231 5.45 31.10 23.42
N SER A 232 4.47 31.36 22.54
CA SER A 232 3.06 31.37 22.98
C SER A 232 2.03 31.11 21.89
N TYR A 233 2.27 30.24 20.90
CA TYR A 233 1.20 29.74 20.01
C TYR A 233 1.55 28.40 19.36
N PHE A 234 1.92 27.38 20.14
CA PHE A 234 1.93 25.99 19.67
C PHE A 234 1.60 25.04 20.82
N LYS A 235 0.30 24.94 21.11
CA LYS A 235 -0.29 23.82 21.81
C LYS A 235 -1.53 23.47 20.99
N GLU A 236 -1.60 22.22 20.56
CA GLU A 236 -2.63 21.59 19.70
C GLU A 236 -2.27 21.49 18.20
N SER A 237 -1.40 20.53 17.90
CA SER A 237 -1.41 19.81 16.61
C SER A 237 -1.71 18.33 16.92
N PRO A 238 -2.70 17.69 16.26
CA PRO A 238 -3.04 16.30 16.52
C PRO A 238 -2.04 15.37 15.81
N GLN A 239 -1.40 14.49 16.57
CA GLN A 239 -0.59 13.39 16.05
C GLN A 239 -1.47 12.44 15.23
N PHE A 240 -1.22 12.36 13.92
CA PHE A 240 -1.86 11.38 13.04
C PHE A 240 -1.21 10.01 13.24
N SER A 241 -1.90 9.13 13.96
CA SER A 241 -1.56 7.72 14.11
C SER A 241 -1.86 6.98 12.81
N LEU A 242 -0.85 6.40 12.16
CA LEU A 242 -1.01 5.33 11.17
C LEU A 242 -1.38 4.04 11.91
N THR A 243 -2.61 3.98 12.41
CA THR A 243 -3.27 2.71 12.72
C THR A 243 -3.99 2.27 11.46
N SER A 244 -3.71 1.06 10.97
CA SER A 244 -4.69 0.26 10.24
C SER A 244 -6.05 0.46 10.93
N PRO A 245 -7.17 0.67 10.21
CA PRO A 245 -8.45 0.79 10.88
C PRO A 245 -8.69 -0.49 11.66
N ASN A 246 -8.51 -0.40 12.99
CA ASN A 246 -8.91 -1.43 13.91
C ASN A 246 -10.40 -1.63 13.63
N VAL A 247 -10.74 -2.87 13.26
CA VAL A 247 -12.08 -3.41 13.34
C VAL A 247 -12.46 -3.38 14.81
N THR A 248 -12.92 -2.24 15.30
CA THR A 248 -13.41 -2.06 16.66
C THR A 248 -14.76 -1.39 16.60
N SER A 249 -15.75 -2.09 17.14
CA SER A 249 -17.06 -1.59 17.59
C SER A 249 -17.99 -1.11 16.47
N TYR A 250 -18.84 -2.03 15.99
CA TYR A 250 -20.07 -1.70 15.27
C TYR A 250 -20.97 -0.81 16.13
N GLY A 251 -20.77 0.51 16.05
CA GLY A 251 -21.77 1.49 16.42
C GLY A 251 -22.98 1.34 15.49
N ALA A 252 -24.19 1.51 16.05
CA ALA A 252 -25.44 1.39 15.31
C ALA A 252 -25.40 2.20 14.00
N VAL A 253 -25.68 1.51 12.89
CA VAL A 253 -25.66 2.05 11.52
C VAL A 253 -26.79 3.08 11.41
N HIS A 254 -26.46 4.35 11.18
CA HIS A 254 -27.42 5.25 10.55
C HIS A 254 -27.60 4.80 9.11
N ASP A 255 -28.81 4.35 8.77
CA ASP A 255 -29.15 3.92 7.43
C ASP A 255 -29.08 5.13 6.49
N VAL A 256 -28.22 5.09 5.47
CA VAL A 256 -28.08 6.21 4.53
C VAL A 256 -29.14 6.04 3.44
N GLU A 257 -29.98 7.06 3.27
CA GLU A 257 -30.98 7.10 2.20
C GLU A 257 -30.40 7.67 0.91
N LEU A 258 -31.05 7.36 -0.21
CA LEU A 258 -30.72 7.98 -1.50
C LEU A 258 -30.99 9.49 -1.42
N PRO A 259 -30.10 10.33 -1.97
CA PRO A 259 -30.36 11.76 -2.12
C PRO A 259 -31.63 12.05 -2.92
N PRO A 260 -32.15 13.29 -2.89
CA PRO A 260 -33.26 13.70 -3.74
C PRO A 260 -32.98 13.39 -5.22
N ALA A 261 -34.02 13.06 -5.99
CA ALA A 261 -33.89 12.62 -7.38
C ALA A 261 -33.03 13.55 -8.26
N ALA A 262 -33.16 14.87 -8.09
CA ALA A 262 -32.35 15.84 -8.79
C ALA A 262 -30.84 15.70 -8.48
N VAL A 263 -30.49 15.44 -7.22
CA VAL A 263 -29.11 15.21 -6.78
C VAL A 263 -28.60 13.87 -7.34
N CYS A 264 -29.40 12.81 -7.29
CA CYS A 264 -29.07 11.52 -7.91
C CYS A 264 -28.78 11.65 -9.41
N PHE A 265 -29.58 12.41 -10.15
CA PHE A 265 -29.37 12.63 -11.58
C PHE A 265 -28.05 13.37 -11.87
N ARG A 266 -27.71 14.38 -11.05
CA ARG A 266 -26.42 15.07 -11.14
C ARG A 266 -25.25 14.16 -10.80
N LEU A 267 -25.38 13.31 -9.77
CA LEU A 267 -24.37 12.31 -9.40
C LEU A 267 -24.18 11.26 -10.50
N ALA A 268 -25.25 10.81 -11.15
CA ALA A 268 -25.16 9.91 -12.30
C ALA A 268 -24.40 10.55 -13.48
N THR A 269 -24.61 11.85 -13.72
CA THR A 269 -23.82 12.59 -14.72
C THR A 269 -22.34 12.58 -14.35
N LEU A 270 -21.99 12.87 -13.09
CA LEU A 270 -20.60 12.84 -12.60
C LEU A 270 -19.98 11.43 -12.68
N TYR A 271 -20.77 10.38 -12.42
CA TYR A 271 -20.34 8.99 -12.60
C TYR A 271 -19.93 8.73 -14.06
N PHE A 272 -20.78 9.11 -15.03
CA PHE A 272 -20.45 8.92 -16.44
C PHE A 272 -19.30 9.82 -16.91
N ASP A 273 -19.10 10.97 -16.27
CA ASP A 273 -18.04 11.90 -16.68
C ASP A 273 -16.67 11.52 -16.12
N TYR A 274 -16.58 10.87 -14.94
CA TYR A 274 -15.30 10.66 -14.26
C TYR A 274 -14.99 9.21 -13.85
N ILE A 275 -15.95 8.29 -13.96
CA ILE A 275 -15.80 6.90 -13.50
C ILE A 275 -16.04 5.91 -14.64
N HIS A 276 -17.19 6.00 -15.30
CA HIS A 276 -17.54 5.16 -16.44
C HIS A 276 -16.60 5.40 -17.62
N ASP A 277 -16.21 4.35 -18.33
CA ASP A 277 -15.22 4.34 -19.43
C ASP A 277 -13.81 4.82 -19.03
N GLN A 278 -13.54 4.97 -17.73
CA GLN A 278 -12.21 5.26 -17.17
C GLN A 278 -11.74 4.10 -16.28
N LEU A 279 -12.59 3.67 -15.33
CA LEU A 279 -12.34 2.49 -14.49
C LEU A 279 -13.00 1.22 -15.05
N HIS A 280 -14.18 1.36 -15.64
CA HIS A 280 -14.99 0.25 -16.13
C HIS A 280 -16.03 0.72 -17.15
N THR A 281 -16.45 -0.17 -18.05
CA THR A 281 -17.54 0.08 -19.02
C THR A 281 -18.69 -0.89 -18.77
N LEU A 282 -19.75 -0.41 -18.11
CA LEU A 282 -20.82 -1.26 -17.56
C LEU A 282 -22.22 -0.95 -18.12
N PHE A 283 -22.48 0.29 -18.52
CA PHE A 283 -23.80 0.80 -18.81
C PHE A 283 -23.82 1.64 -20.09
N GLN A 284 -24.99 1.76 -20.72
CA GLN A 284 -25.23 2.76 -21.76
C GLN A 284 -25.83 4.02 -21.11
N LYS A 285 -25.14 5.17 -21.21
CA LYS A 285 -25.53 6.42 -20.53
C LYS A 285 -26.99 6.82 -20.78
N PRO A 286 -27.51 6.89 -22.03
CA PRO A 286 -28.90 7.29 -22.26
C PRO A 286 -29.92 6.37 -21.57
N GLN A 287 -29.74 5.05 -21.68
CA GLN A 287 -30.61 4.07 -21.04
C GLN A 287 -30.56 4.19 -19.51
N PHE A 288 -29.35 4.24 -18.92
CA PHE A 288 -29.19 4.35 -17.47
C PHE A 288 -29.87 5.60 -16.91
N MET A 289 -29.71 6.75 -17.58
CA MET A 289 -30.31 8.01 -17.14
C MET A 289 -31.84 7.98 -17.25
N ALA A 290 -32.39 7.31 -18.27
CA ALA A 290 -33.83 7.10 -18.41
C ALA A 290 -34.38 6.19 -17.30
N ASP A 291 -33.69 5.08 -17.01
CA ASP A 291 -34.08 4.15 -15.95
C ASP A 291 -34.02 4.81 -14.56
N LEU A 292 -33.02 5.66 -14.33
CA LEU A 292 -32.90 6.43 -13.09
C LEU A 292 -34.07 7.43 -12.94
N ALA A 293 -34.45 8.11 -14.02
CA ALA A 293 -35.58 9.04 -14.02
C ALA A 293 -36.93 8.34 -13.79
N MET A 294 -37.06 7.10 -14.27
CA MET A 294 -38.26 6.26 -14.09
C MET A 294 -38.24 5.41 -12.81
N ASN A 295 -37.21 5.56 -11.96
CA ASN A 295 -37.02 4.76 -10.74
C ASN A 295 -36.97 3.24 -11.01
N ARG A 296 -36.33 2.83 -12.11
CA ARG A 296 -36.13 1.44 -12.53
C ARG A 296 -34.73 0.92 -12.24
N THR A 297 -33.79 1.78 -11.89
CA THR A 297 -32.42 1.37 -11.52
C THR A 297 -32.44 0.54 -10.24
N SER A 298 -31.75 -0.60 -10.25
CA SER A 298 -31.61 -1.43 -9.05
C SER A 298 -30.98 -0.65 -7.88
N PRO A 299 -31.51 -0.77 -6.65
CA PRO A 299 -30.98 -0.04 -5.49
C PRO A 299 -29.48 -0.23 -5.28
N VAL A 300 -28.96 -1.47 -5.41
CA VAL A 300 -27.52 -1.74 -5.24
C VAL A 300 -26.67 -0.92 -6.23
N ILE A 301 -27.12 -0.78 -7.47
CA ILE A 301 -26.45 0.00 -8.52
C ILE A 301 -26.54 1.50 -8.22
N ALA A 302 -27.70 1.99 -7.77
CA ALA A 302 -27.88 3.39 -7.42
C ALA A 302 -26.95 3.82 -6.27
N TYR A 303 -26.87 3.00 -5.19
CA TYR A 303 -25.97 3.25 -4.07
C TYR A 303 -24.50 3.17 -4.49
N ALA A 304 -24.10 2.17 -5.28
CA ALA A 304 -22.73 2.04 -5.76
C ALA A 304 -22.32 3.18 -6.69
N MET A 305 -23.23 3.65 -7.55
CA MET A 305 -23.00 4.79 -8.45
C MET A 305 -22.72 6.06 -7.65
N ILE A 306 -23.53 6.32 -6.62
CA ILE A 306 -23.34 7.47 -5.72
C ILE A 306 -22.03 7.33 -4.95
N ALA A 307 -21.69 6.13 -4.47
CA ALA A 307 -20.46 5.88 -3.74
C ALA A 307 -19.20 6.27 -4.55
N LEU A 308 -19.23 6.00 -5.85
CA LEU A 308 -18.14 6.37 -6.76
C LEU A 308 -18.17 7.87 -7.09
N ALA A 309 -19.35 8.44 -7.37
CA ALA A 309 -19.49 9.81 -7.90
C ALA A 309 -19.49 10.94 -6.86
N ALA A 310 -19.90 10.69 -5.62
CA ALA A 310 -20.14 11.75 -4.63
C ALA A 310 -18.91 12.62 -4.34
N ARG A 311 -17.70 12.09 -4.53
CA ARG A 311 -16.44 12.84 -4.40
C ARG A 311 -16.34 14.05 -5.32
N PHE A 312 -16.94 14.00 -6.51
CA PHE A 312 -16.88 15.10 -7.49
C PHE A 312 -17.99 16.14 -7.31
N SER A 313 -18.94 15.91 -6.39
CA SER A 313 -20.09 16.78 -6.23
C SER A 313 -19.74 18.06 -5.47
N SER A 314 -20.23 19.20 -5.92
CA SER A 314 -20.18 20.47 -5.18
C SER A 314 -21.50 20.77 -4.45
N ASN A 315 -22.45 19.84 -4.42
CA ASN A 315 -23.75 20.06 -3.78
C ASN A 315 -23.63 20.21 -2.25
N ASP A 316 -24.42 21.12 -1.69
CA ASP A 316 -24.42 21.45 -0.24
C ASP A 316 -24.69 20.24 0.67
N LEU A 317 -25.39 19.22 0.17
CA LEU A 317 -25.63 17.95 0.89
C LEU A 317 -24.33 17.27 1.33
N PHE A 318 -23.24 17.51 0.61
CA PHE A 318 -21.93 16.93 0.91
C PHE A 318 -20.94 17.95 1.49
N SER A 319 -21.36 19.18 1.81
CA SER A 319 -20.48 20.25 2.29
C SER A 319 -19.76 19.91 3.60
N ALA A 320 -20.41 19.17 4.50
CA ALA A 320 -19.87 18.78 5.80
C ALA A 320 -18.88 17.59 5.74
N THR A 321 -18.77 16.93 4.59
CA THR A 321 -17.96 15.71 4.42
C THR A 321 -16.88 15.95 3.37
N SER A 322 -15.62 15.67 3.73
CA SER A 322 -14.49 15.72 2.78
C SER A 322 -14.80 14.90 1.53
N PRO A 323 -14.47 15.38 0.30
CA PRO A 323 -14.64 14.64 -0.94
C PRO A 323 -14.20 13.16 -0.86
N ARG A 324 -13.10 12.93 -0.14
CA ARG A 324 -12.49 11.61 0.11
C ARG A 324 -13.41 10.61 0.82
N ALA A 325 -14.33 11.08 1.66
CA ALA A 325 -15.16 10.24 2.53
C ALA A 325 -16.64 10.18 2.10
N ARG A 326 -17.07 11.01 1.14
CA ARG A 326 -18.50 11.13 0.74
C ARG A 326 -19.13 9.83 0.28
N GLY A 327 -18.34 8.95 -0.36
CA GLY A 327 -18.83 7.70 -0.93
C GLY A 327 -18.98 6.55 0.07
N VAL A 328 -18.25 6.57 1.18
CA VAL A 328 -18.15 5.46 2.14
C VAL A 328 -19.50 4.94 2.66
N PRO A 329 -20.45 5.79 3.13
CA PRO A 329 -21.73 5.28 3.62
C PRO A 329 -22.53 4.59 2.51
N TYR A 330 -22.51 5.13 1.28
CA TYR A 330 -23.22 4.55 0.14
C TYR A 330 -22.60 3.23 -0.33
N ALA A 331 -21.26 3.13 -0.33
CA ALA A 331 -20.55 1.88 -0.64
C ALA A 331 -20.95 0.76 0.34
N ARG A 332 -21.02 1.08 1.63
CA ARG A 332 -21.47 0.13 2.67
C ARG A 332 -22.90 -0.32 2.45
N LYS A 333 -23.82 0.60 2.12
CA LYS A 333 -25.22 0.27 1.84
C LYS A 333 -25.35 -0.59 0.58
N ALA A 334 -24.62 -0.28 -0.49
CA ALA A 334 -24.57 -1.12 -1.68
C ALA A 334 -24.07 -2.55 -1.37
N ALA A 335 -23.00 -2.67 -0.58
CA ALA A 335 -22.47 -3.98 -0.17
C ALA A 335 -23.48 -4.80 0.66
N GLN A 336 -24.33 -4.16 1.46
CA GLN A 336 -25.40 -4.82 2.22
C GLN A 336 -26.56 -5.30 1.33
N LEU A 337 -26.80 -4.63 0.21
CA LEU A 337 -27.88 -4.96 -0.72
C LEU A 337 -27.49 -6.04 -1.73
N LEU A 338 -26.20 -6.31 -1.89
CA LEU A 338 -25.70 -7.31 -2.83
C LEU A 338 -25.90 -8.73 -2.27
N ASP A 339 -26.72 -9.53 -2.96
CA ASP A 339 -26.74 -10.98 -2.78
C ASP A 339 -25.74 -11.64 -3.74
N VAL A 340 -24.63 -12.14 -3.21
CA VAL A 340 -23.58 -12.80 -3.99
C VAL A 340 -23.99 -14.16 -4.56
N SER A 341 -25.13 -14.72 -4.12
CA SER A 341 -25.68 -15.96 -4.67
C SER A 341 -26.54 -15.72 -5.91
N GLU A 342 -27.00 -14.49 -6.13
CA GLU A 342 -27.76 -14.11 -7.31
C GLU A 342 -26.82 -13.89 -8.50
N VAL A 343 -26.69 -14.91 -9.35
CA VAL A 343 -25.84 -14.84 -10.56
C VAL A 343 -26.60 -14.09 -11.67
N SER A 344 -26.38 -12.78 -11.76
CA SER A 344 -27.03 -11.90 -12.74
C SER A 344 -26.09 -10.82 -13.26
N LEU A 345 -26.44 -10.19 -14.40
CA LEU A 345 -25.71 -9.04 -14.94
C LEU A 345 -25.64 -7.89 -13.91
N THR A 346 -26.73 -7.65 -13.19
CA THR A 346 -26.81 -6.64 -12.13
C THR A 346 -25.81 -6.94 -11.01
N SER A 347 -25.71 -8.19 -10.55
CA SER A 347 -24.75 -8.59 -9.52
C SER A 347 -23.31 -8.45 -9.99
N ILE A 348 -23.02 -8.78 -11.26
CA ILE A 348 -21.70 -8.56 -11.88
C ILE A 348 -21.35 -7.08 -11.86
N GLN A 349 -22.23 -6.22 -12.37
CA GLN A 349 -22.04 -4.77 -12.42
C GLN A 349 -21.85 -4.20 -11.00
N ALA A 350 -22.67 -4.62 -10.04
CA ALA A 350 -22.55 -4.21 -8.65
C ALA A 350 -21.21 -4.63 -8.03
N CYS A 351 -20.76 -5.86 -8.27
CA CYS A 351 -19.46 -6.34 -7.82
C CYS A 351 -18.32 -5.51 -8.44
N VAL A 352 -18.37 -5.19 -9.73
CA VAL A 352 -17.34 -4.33 -10.37
C VAL A 352 -17.30 -2.94 -9.71
N MET A 353 -18.46 -2.33 -9.46
CA MET A 353 -18.53 -1.01 -8.83
C MET A 353 -18.09 -1.02 -7.37
N LEU A 354 -18.41 -2.08 -6.61
CA LEU A 354 -17.95 -2.26 -5.23
C LEU A 354 -16.44 -2.54 -5.19
N GLY A 355 -15.89 -3.31 -6.12
CA GLY A 355 -14.45 -3.47 -6.30
C GLY A 355 -13.76 -2.12 -6.51
N ALA A 356 -14.32 -1.27 -7.38
CA ALA A 356 -13.81 0.09 -7.58
C ALA A 356 -13.90 0.94 -6.30
N CYS A 357 -14.95 0.78 -5.49
CA CYS A 357 -15.05 1.45 -4.18
C CYS A 357 -13.94 0.99 -3.21
N ARG A 358 -13.51 -0.28 -3.26
CA ARG A 358 -12.40 -0.79 -2.45
C ARG A 358 -11.05 -0.27 -2.90
N ILE A 359 -10.83 -0.18 -4.22
CA ILE A 359 -9.64 0.47 -4.79
C ILE A 359 -9.48 1.89 -4.23
N ILE A 360 -10.57 2.65 -4.20
CA ILE A 360 -10.59 4.03 -3.67
C ILE A 360 -10.09 4.10 -2.23
N GLU A 361 -10.52 3.14 -1.40
CA GLU A 361 -10.20 3.05 0.02
C GLU A 361 -8.79 2.47 0.27
N GLY A 362 -8.10 2.00 -0.78
CA GLY A 362 -6.80 1.33 -0.67
C GLY A 362 -6.90 -0.11 -0.17
N ASP A 363 -8.07 -0.75 -0.30
CA ASP A 363 -8.31 -2.13 0.12
C ASP A 363 -8.11 -3.11 -1.05
N THR A 364 -6.85 -3.43 -1.34
CA THR A 364 -6.44 -4.31 -2.45
C THR A 364 -6.95 -5.74 -2.32
N LYS A 365 -7.19 -6.20 -1.09
CA LYS A 365 -7.76 -7.53 -0.86
C LYS A 365 -9.26 -7.52 -1.12
N GLY A 366 -9.96 -6.50 -0.61
CA GLY A 366 -11.39 -6.33 -0.81
C GLY A 366 -11.76 -6.16 -2.29
N GLU A 367 -11.00 -5.37 -3.05
CA GLU A 367 -11.26 -5.20 -4.50
C GLU A 367 -11.14 -6.53 -5.25
N SER A 368 -10.08 -7.32 -4.96
CA SER A 368 -9.79 -8.58 -5.62
C SER A 368 -10.90 -9.62 -5.37
N VAL A 369 -11.49 -9.61 -4.17
CA VAL A 369 -12.64 -10.47 -3.85
C VAL A 369 -13.86 -10.14 -4.70
N TYR A 370 -14.26 -8.85 -4.78
CA TYR A 370 -15.42 -8.47 -5.58
C TYR A 370 -15.21 -8.73 -7.07
N TYR A 371 -14.02 -8.43 -7.59
CA TYR A 371 -13.70 -8.74 -9.00
C TYR A 371 -13.65 -10.23 -9.28
N GLY A 372 -13.14 -11.04 -8.35
CA GLY A 372 -13.18 -12.49 -8.46
C GLY A 372 -14.61 -13.05 -8.49
N ILE A 373 -15.53 -12.50 -7.69
CA ILE A 373 -16.95 -12.86 -7.72
C ILE A 373 -17.55 -12.48 -9.08
N ALA A 374 -17.30 -11.26 -9.56
CA ALA A 374 -17.81 -10.78 -10.84
C ALA A 374 -17.31 -11.63 -12.03
N CYS A 375 -16.03 -11.97 -12.06
CA CYS A 375 -15.44 -12.84 -13.08
C CYS A 375 -16.10 -14.23 -13.05
N ARG A 376 -16.28 -14.81 -11.86
CA ARG A 376 -16.92 -16.12 -11.72
C ARG A 376 -18.36 -16.11 -12.19
N MET A 377 -19.14 -15.09 -11.81
CA MET A 377 -20.52 -14.93 -12.27
C MET A 377 -20.60 -14.78 -13.79
N ALA A 378 -19.72 -13.98 -14.40
CA ALA A 378 -19.71 -13.80 -15.85
C ALA A 378 -19.38 -15.08 -16.62
N GLN A 379 -18.45 -15.88 -16.10
CA GLN A 379 -18.14 -17.22 -16.64
C GLN A 379 -19.31 -18.18 -16.52
N LEU A 380 -20.01 -18.19 -15.38
CA LEU A 380 -21.18 -19.05 -15.15
C LEU A 380 -22.35 -18.71 -16.07
N LEU A 381 -22.50 -17.44 -16.45
CA LEU A 381 -23.53 -16.99 -17.39
C LEU A 381 -23.16 -17.18 -18.87
N ASP A 382 -21.92 -17.56 -19.16
CA ASP A 382 -21.33 -17.41 -20.51
C ASP A 382 -21.70 -16.03 -21.10
N LEU A 383 -21.42 -14.98 -20.30
CA LEU A 383 -21.97 -13.64 -20.50
C LEU A 383 -21.92 -13.12 -21.95
N PRO A 384 -20.80 -13.21 -22.70
CA PRO A 384 -20.74 -12.72 -24.08
C PRO A 384 -21.61 -13.50 -25.08
N HIS A 385 -21.96 -14.76 -24.79
CA HIS A 385 -22.77 -15.63 -25.66
C HIS A 385 -24.21 -15.81 -25.18
N ARG A 386 -24.54 -15.29 -24.00
CA ARG A 386 -25.88 -15.34 -23.44
C ARG A 386 -26.92 -14.82 -24.45
N GLU A 387 -28.03 -15.54 -24.58
CA GLU A 387 -29.16 -15.11 -25.40
C GLU A 387 -29.66 -13.73 -24.93
N CYS A 388 -29.81 -12.79 -25.87
CA CYS A 388 -30.20 -11.41 -25.62
C CYS A 388 -31.45 -11.07 -26.43
N GLU A 389 -32.28 -10.17 -25.93
CA GLU A 389 -33.51 -9.72 -26.62
C GLU A 389 -33.23 -8.60 -27.62
N SER A 390 -32.16 -7.83 -27.39
CA SER A 390 -31.81 -6.65 -28.20
C SER A 390 -30.32 -6.59 -28.51
N LEU A 391 -29.96 -5.83 -29.56
CA LEU A 391 -28.56 -5.54 -29.88
C LEU A 391 -27.88 -4.75 -28.76
N LEU A 392 -28.63 -3.89 -28.06
CA LEU A 392 -28.12 -3.11 -26.93
C LEU A 392 -27.68 -4.02 -25.78
N GLU A 393 -28.51 -4.99 -25.39
CA GLU A 393 -28.18 -5.94 -24.34
C GLU A 393 -26.94 -6.77 -24.70
N LYS A 394 -26.86 -7.25 -25.95
CA LYS A 394 -25.69 -7.98 -26.45
C LYS A 394 -24.41 -7.15 -26.34
N GLU A 395 -24.46 -5.89 -26.74
CA GLU A 395 -23.30 -4.99 -26.68
C GLU A 395 -22.91 -4.65 -25.23
N ILE A 396 -23.88 -4.50 -24.32
CA ILE A 396 -23.59 -4.33 -22.88
C ILE A 396 -22.87 -5.57 -22.33
N ASN A 397 -23.32 -6.78 -22.66
CA ASN A 397 -22.66 -8.02 -22.23
C ASN A 397 -21.22 -8.11 -22.73
N ILE A 398 -20.96 -7.76 -24.00
CA ILE A 398 -19.61 -7.72 -24.58
C ILE A 398 -18.72 -6.72 -23.83
N ARG A 399 -19.22 -5.50 -23.55
CA ARG A 399 -18.46 -4.46 -22.83
C ARG A 399 -18.16 -4.83 -21.38
N VAL A 400 -19.12 -5.43 -20.68
CA VAL A 400 -18.94 -5.91 -19.31
C VAL A 400 -17.92 -7.06 -19.29
N TRP A 401 -17.99 -7.98 -20.25
CA TRP A 401 -17.03 -9.07 -20.39
C TRP A 401 -15.59 -8.56 -20.59
N HIS A 402 -15.39 -7.63 -21.53
CA HIS A 402 -14.06 -7.05 -21.76
C HIS A 402 -13.57 -6.18 -20.59
N THR A 403 -14.49 -5.50 -19.90
CA THR A 403 -14.17 -4.81 -18.64
C THR A 403 -13.61 -5.78 -17.61
N LEU A 404 -14.23 -6.96 -17.42
CA LEU A 404 -13.74 -7.99 -16.52
C LEU A 404 -12.39 -8.57 -16.96
N CYS A 405 -12.19 -8.79 -18.26
CA CYS A 405 -10.91 -9.26 -18.79
C CYS A 405 -9.76 -8.28 -18.49
N MET A 406 -10.01 -6.98 -18.64
CA MET A 406 -9.02 -5.95 -18.29
C MET A 406 -8.82 -5.89 -16.78
N ILE A 407 -9.88 -5.84 -15.98
CA ILE A 407 -9.79 -5.77 -14.51
C ILE A 407 -9.03 -6.98 -13.93
N ASP A 408 -9.31 -8.19 -14.41
CA ASP A 408 -8.64 -9.41 -13.96
C ASP A 408 -7.14 -9.37 -14.30
N GLU A 409 -6.72 -8.73 -15.41
CA GLU A 409 -5.30 -8.49 -15.70
C GLU A 409 -4.65 -7.58 -14.64
N TRP A 410 -5.21 -6.40 -14.42
CA TRP A 410 -4.64 -5.39 -13.52
C TRP A 410 -4.70 -5.82 -12.05
N SER A 411 -5.86 -6.28 -11.58
CA SER A 411 -6.09 -6.63 -10.19
C SER A 411 -5.25 -7.84 -9.78
N SER A 412 -5.22 -8.91 -10.59
CA SER A 412 -4.44 -10.10 -10.29
C SER A 412 -2.94 -9.81 -10.22
N SER A 413 -2.41 -8.98 -11.14
CA SER A 413 -1.01 -8.57 -11.08
C SER A 413 -0.68 -7.74 -9.83
N GLY A 414 -1.61 -6.87 -9.41
CA GLY A 414 -1.40 -5.95 -8.29
C GLY A 414 -1.37 -6.64 -6.92
N VAL A 415 -1.99 -7.82 -6.79
CA VAL A 415 -2.00 -8.62 -5.54
C VAL A 415 -1.31 -9.97 -5.65
N GLN A 416 -0.63 -10.23 -6.77
CA GLN A 416 0.12 -11.46 -7.05
C GLN A 416 -0.71 -12.75 -6.95
N VAL A 417 -1.94 -12.74 -7.48
CA VAL A 417 -2.79 -13.94 -7.57
C VAL A 417 -3.00 -14.35 -9.03
N PRO A 418 -3.27 -15.64 -9.32
CA PRO A 418 -3.61 -16.05 -10.68
C PRO A 418 -4.89 -15.38 -11.19
N ARG A 419 -4.91 -15.09 -12.49
CA ARG A 419 -6.09 -14.59 -13.23
C ARG A 419 -7.19 -15.63 -13.30
N GLN A 420 -8.45 -15.21 -13.16
CA GLN A 420 -9.61 -16.09 -13.35
C GLN A 420 -10.00 -16.26 -14.83
N ILE A 421 -9.75 -15.24 -15.64
CA ILE A 421 -10.00 -15.20 -17.10
C ILE A 421 -8.64 -15.14 -17.81
N ALA A 422 -7.80 -16.15 -17.57
CA ALA A 422 -6.45 -16.20 -18.15
C ALA A 422 -6.46 -16.30 -19.70
N ASN A 423 -7.41 -17.08 -20.23
CA ASN A 423 -7.57 -17.37 -21.65
C ASN A 423 -9.02 -17.04 -22.08
N PRO A 424 -9.35 -15.76 -22.32
CA PRO A 424 -10.68 -15.40 -22.79
C PRO A 424 -10.97 -16.04 -24.17
N PRO A 425 -12.22 -16.40 -24.47
CA PRO A 425 -12.58 -17.01 -25.76
C PRO A 425 -12.26 -16.08 -26.93
N ALA A 426 -11.73 -16.63 -28.01
CA ALA A 426 -11.23 -15.87 -29.17
C ALA A 426 -12.35 -15.37 -30.09
N ASP A 427 -13.54 -15.93 -29.97
CA ASP A 427 -14.74 -15.63 -30.74
C ASP A 427 -15.54 -14.43 -30.20
N VAL A 428 -15.22 -13.94 -29.00
CA VAL A 428 -15.85 -12.74 -28.45
C VAL A 428 -15.40 -11.51 -29.25
N PRO A 429 -16.32 -10.79 -29.92
CA PRO A 429 -15.96 -9.64 -30.74
C PRO A 429 -15.48 -8.46 -29.87
N LEU A 430 -14.72 -7.55 -30.49
CA LEU A 430 -14.44 -6.25 -29.87
C LEU A 430 -15.72 -5.41 -29.79
N PRO A 431 -15.83 -4.49 -28.81
CA PRO A 431 -16.95 -3.55 -28.71
C PRO A 431 -17.13 -2.72 -29.99
N MET A 432 -18.38 -2.34 -30.28
CA MET A 432 -18.68 -1.44 -31.40
C MET A 432 -18.26 0.01 -31.09
N GLU A 433 -18.23 0.86 -32.11
CA GLU A 433 -17.89 2.28 -31.97
C GLU A 433 -18.81 3.00 -30.97
N GLU A 434 -18.24 3.91 -30.16
CA GLU A 434 -18.88 4.51 -29.00
C GLU A 434 -20.16 5.30 -29.33
N MET A 435 -20.15 6.13 -30.38
CA MET A 435 -21.34 6.89 -30.78
C MET A 435 -22.45 5.99 -31.32
N THR A 436 -22.08 4.94 -32.05
CA THR A 436 -23.00 3.90 -32.52
C THR A 436 -23.66 3.20 -31.33
N PHE A 437 -22.88 2.81 -30.33
CA PHE A 437 -23.39 2.22 -29.08
C PHE A 437 -24.35 3.15 -28.35
N LEU A 438 -24.01 4.44 -28.19
CA LEU A 438 -24.87 5.43 -27.50
C LEU A 438 -26.19 5.70 -28.24
N GLN A 439 -26.25 5.44 -29.54
CA GLN A 439 -27.45 5.62 -30.37
C GLN A 439 -28.39 4.41 -30.35
N LEU A 440 -27.93 3.24 -29.89
CA LEU A 440 -28.78 2.05 -29.80
C LEU A 440 -30.00 2.28 -28.89
N ARG A 441 -31.13 1.68 -29.28
CA ARG A 441 -32.38 1.58 -28.52
C ARG A 441 -32.78 0.11 -28.39
N HIS A 442 -33.72 -0.20 -27.48
CA HIS A 442 -34.21 -1.58 -27.28
C HIS A 442 -34.87 -2.17 -28.53
N GLU A 443 -35.43 -1.33 -29.39
CA GLU A 443 -36.11 -1.72 -30.63
C GLU A 443 -35.14 -2.18 -31.73
N ASN A 444 -33.84 -1.91 -31.59
CA ASN A 444 -32.83 -2.32 -32.55
C ASN A 444 -32.64 -3.84 -32.49
N SER A 445 -33.14 -4.53 -33.52
CA SER A 445 -33.03 -5.99 -33.64
C SER A 445 -31.59 -6.44 -33.90
N ILE A 446 -31.28 -7.65 -33.45
CA ILE A 446 -29.95 -8.28 -33.57
C ILE A 446 -29.55 -8.51 -35.05
N ASN A 447 -30.53 -8.58 -35.95
CA ASN A 447 -30.33 -8.85 -37.38
C ASN A 447 -30.03 -7.59 -38.22
N MET A 448 -29.91 -6.40 -37.63
CA MET A 448 -29.43 -5.24 -38.38
C MET A 448 -27.99 -5.51 -38.83
N SER A 449 -27.77 -5.61 -40.14
CA SER A 449 -26.45 -5.72 -40.76
C SER A 449 -25.59 -4.55 -40.32
N GLN A 450 -24.58 -4.82 -39.48
CA GLN A 450 -23.55 -3.84 -39.13
C GLN A 450 -22.68 -3.59 -40.37
N SER A 451 -23.08 -2.61 -41.17
CA SER A 451 -22.31 -2.15 -42.32
C SER A 451 -21.12 -1.35 -41.79
N TYR A 452 -19.91 -1.82 -42.09
CA TYR A 452 -18.62 -1.18 -41.75
C TYR A 452 -18.52 -0.68 -40.29
N SER A 453 -18.07 -1.56 -39.40
CA SER A 453 -17.78 -1.15 -38.01
C SER A 453 -16.52 -0.29 -38.00
N ASN A 454 -16.68 1.01 -37.75
CA ASN A 454 -15.55 1.87 -37.42
C ASN A 454 -14.85 1.30 -36.17
N PRO A 455 -13.52 1.41 -36.05
CA PRO A 455 -12.82 1.02 -34.84
C PRO A 455 -13.39 1.75 -33.63
N SER A 456 -13.47 1.05 -32.50
CA SER A 456 -13.91 1.58 -31.21
C SER A 456 -12.69 2.00 -30.40
N LEU A 457 -12.76 3.15 -29.72
CA LEU A 457 -11.69 3.54 -28.79
C LEU A 457 -11.53 2.50 -27.67
N LEU A 458 -12.64 1.95 -27.16
CA LEU A 458 -12.61 0.86 -26.19
C LEU A 458 -12.05 -0.43 -26.80
N GLY A 459 -12.40 -0.76 -28.04
CA GLY A 459 -11.83 -1.89 -28.79
C GLY A 459 -10.30 -1.79 -28.94
N GLU A 460 -9.80 -0.59 -29.24
CA GLU A 460 -8.35 -0.32 -29.29
C GLU A 460 -7.71 -0.42 -27.91
N MET A 461 -8.36 0.08 -26.86
CA MET A 461 -7.90 -0.06 -25.48
C MET A 461 -7.75 -1.54 -25.08
N ILE A 462 -8.70 -2.39 -25.46
CA ILE A 462 -8.68 -3.84 -25.20
C ILE A 462 -7.53 -4.51 -25.96
N THR A 463 -7.35 -4.15 -27.23
CA THR A 463 -6.24 -4.67 -28.06
C THR A 463 -4.90 -4.31 -27.45
N LEU A 464 -4.74 -3.07 -27.01
CA LEU A 464 -3.53 -2.57 -26.37
C LEU A 464 -3.29 -3.22 -25.00
N ASN A 465 -4.33 -3.50 -24.21
CA ASN A 465 -4.21 -4.21 -22.93
C ASN A 465 -3.66 -5.63 -23.08
N ARG A 466 -3.84 -6.28 -24.24
CA ARG A 466 -3.19 -7.58 -24.53
C ARG A 466 -1.67 -7.45 -24.66
N ILE A 467 -1.16 -6.33 -25.18
CA ILE A 467 0.28 -6.06 -25.22
C ILE A 467 0.80 -5.83 -23.79
N PHE A 468 0.06 -5.07 -22.96
CA PHE A 468 0.42 -4.85 -21.56
C PHE A 468 0.59 -6.13 -20.76
N ARG A 469 -0.31 -7.11 -20.94
CA ARG A 469 -0.18 -8.44 -20.34
C ARG A 469 1.19 -9.05 -20.61
N ASP A 470 1.62 -9.01 -21.87
CA ASP A 470 2.89 -9.62 -22.28
C ASP A 470 4.09 -8.82 -21.75
N VAL A 471 3.98 -7.49 -21.67
CA VAL A 471 4.96 -6.62 -21.00
C VAL A 471 5.11 -6.97 -19.52
N ASN A 472 4.00 -7.14 -18.80
CA ASN A 472 4.03 -7.52 -17.38
C ASN A 472 4.62 -8.91 -17.15
N GLN A 473 4.28 -9.88 -18.01
CA GLN A 473 4.84 -11.22 -17.96
C GLN A 473 6.35 -11.19 -18.19
N MET A 474 6.82 -10.40 -19.16
CA MET A 474 8.25 -10.22 -19.42
C MET A 474 8.95 -9.57 -18.23
N ASN A 475 8.43 -8.47 -17.68
CA ASN A 475 9.01 -7.82 -16.51
C ASN A 475 9.10 -8.76 -15.30
N THR A 476 8.08 -9.61 -15.09
CA THR A 476 8.09 -10.63 -14.03
C THR A 476 9.14 -11.72 -14.30
N TYR A 477 9.24 -12.17 -15.55
CA TYR A 477 10.24 -13.15 -15.97
C TYR A 477 11.67 -12.63 -15.77
N THR A 478 11.95 -11.40 -16.22
CA THR A 478 13.25 -10.73 -16.08
C THR A 478 13.73 -10.68 -14.64
N VAL A 479 12.85 -10.38 -13.67
CA VAL A 479 13.23 -10.41 -12.25
C VAL A 479 13.57 -11.82 -11.80
N GLY A 480 12.80 -12.81 -12.23
CA GLY A 480 13.06 -14.24 -11.96
C GLY A 480 14.36 -14.75 -12.58
N THR A 481 14.83 -14.13 -13.67
CA THR A 481 16.06 -14.47 -14.40
C THR A 481 17.12 -13.38 -14.33
N SER A 482 17.11 -12.54 -13.29
CA SER A 482 17.97 -11.35 -13.12
C SER A 482 19.50 -11.59 -13.18
N HIS A 483 19.94 -12.85 -13.16
CA HIS A 483 21.33 -13.25 -13.37
C HIS A 483 21.73 -13.37 -14.85
N LEU A 484 20.77 -13.33 -15.77
CA LEU A 484 20.97 -13.40 -17.21
C LEU A 484 20.96 -11.99 -17.82
N GLN A 485 21.50 -11.87 -19.03
CA GLN A 485 21.40 -10.64 -19.81
C GLN A 485 19.94 -10.38 -20.21
N PRO A 486 19.51 -9.11 -20.30
CA PRO A 486 18.17 -8.77 -20.77
C PRO A 486 17.88 -9.38 -22.14
N ASP A 487 16.69 -9.96 -22.31
CA ASP A 487 16.23 -10.50 -23.59
C ASP A 487 15.82 -9.35 -24.51
N THR A 488 16.81 -8.79 -25.23
CA THR A 488 16.59 -7.66 -26.13
C THR A 488 15.71 -8.01 -27.32
N ASP A 489 15.69 -9.27 -27.75
CA ASP A 489 14.87 -9.73 -28.87
C ASP A 489 13.39 -9.79 -28.49
N ALA A 490 13.08 -10.29 -27.28
CA ALA A 490 11.72 -10.25 -26.74
C ALA A 490 11.21 -8.81 -26.53
N VAL A 491 12.09 -7.91 -26.04
CA VAL A 491 11.76 -6.49 -25.91
C VAL A 491 11.51 -5.85 -27.27
N GLN A 492 12.36 -6.14 -28.27
CA GLN A 492 12.16 -5.63 -29.63
C GLN A 492 10.86 -6.15 -30.24
N ALA A 493 10.50 -7.41 -30.03
CA ALA A 493 9.23 -7.96 -30.53
C ALA A 493 8.00 -7.26 -29.90
N LEU A 494 8.06 -6.93 -28.61
CA LEU A 494 7.00 -6.15 -27.94
C LEU A 494 7.00 -4.68 -28.40
N SER A 495 8.17 -4.10 -28.63
CA SER A 495 8.34 -2.77 -29.23
C SER A 495 7.65 -2.69 -30.59
N ASP A 496 7.93 -3.64 -31.48
CA ASP A 496 7.36 -3.68 -32.83
C ASP A 496 5.82 -3.84 -32.80
N ARG A 497 5.29 -4.54 -31.79
CA ARG A 497 3.84 -4.66 -31.59
C ARG A 497 3.19 -3.35 -31.14
N LEU A 498 3.85 -2.59 -30.26
CA LEU A 498 3.38 -1.25 -29.87
C LEU A 498 3.39 -0.29 -31.06
N ASP A 499 4.51 -0.26 -31.79
CA ASP A 499 4.67 0.60 -32.97
C ASP A 499 3.69 0.20 -34.08
N GLY A 500 3.49 -1.10 -34.28
CA GLY A 500 2.53 -1.66 -35.22
C GLY A 500 1.09 -1.30 -34.87
N TRP A 501 0.71 -1.32 -33.59
CA TRP A 501 -0.61 -0.88 -33.15
C TRP A 501 -0.85 0.59 -33.52
N GLU A 502 0.07 1.49 -33.16
CA GLU A 502 -0.05 2.93 -33.48
C GLU A 502 -0.10 3.19 -34.99
N ALA A 503 0.71 2.47 -35.77
CA ALA A 503 0.75 2.61 -37.22
C ALA A 503 -0.55 2.15 -37.92
N MET A 504 -1.22 1.13 -37.39
CA MET A 504 -2.49 0.61 -37.91
C MET A 504 -3.69 1.50 -37.57
N LEU A 505 -3.58 2.40 -36.59
CA LEU A 505 -4.68 3.29 -36.24
C LEU A 505 -5.04 4.25 -37.40
N PRO A 506 -6.34 4.45 -37.65
CA PRO A 506 -6.80 5.50 -38.54
C PRO A 506 -6.28 6.88 -38.12
N VAL A 507 -6.05 7.76 -39.10
CA VAL A 507 -5.48 9.10 -38.85
C VAL A 507 -6.26 9.90 -37.81
N TYR A 508 -7.59 9.75 -37.77
CA TYR A 508 -8.46 10.45 -36.81
C TYR A 508 -8.39 9.90 -35.37
N MET A 509 -7.71 8.77 -35.14
CA MET A 509 -7.50 8.16 -33.82
C MET A 509 -6.09 8.35 -33.26
N ARG A 510 -5.13 8.79 -34.08
CA ARG A 510 -3.72 8.99 -33.68
C ARG A 510 -3.56 10.10 -32.65
N ASP A 511 -2.51 10.06 -31.82
CA ASP A 511 -2.23 11.10 -30.80
C ASP A 511 -1.84 12.43 -31.47
N GLU A 512 -2.86 13.24 -31.71
CA GLU A 512 -2.75 14.56 -32.30
C GLU A 512 -3.67 15.53 -31.53
N PRO A 513 -3.24 16.77 -31.26
CA PRO A 513 -4.07 17.75 -30.54
C PRO A 513 -5.44 17.98 -31.19
N ALA A 514 -5.51 17.92 -32.53
CA ALA A 514 -6.75 18.05 -33.28
C ALA A 514 -7.72 16.89 -33.02
N ASN A 515 -7.20 15.66 -32.90
CA ASN A 515 -8.01 14.47 -32.64
C ASN A 515 -8.53 14.45 -31.20
N LEU A 516 -7.69 14.84 -30.22
CA LEU A 516 -8.13 15.01 -28.84
C LEU A 516 -9.29 16.02 -28.76
N ALA A 517 -9.17 17.18 -29.40
CA ALA A 517 -10.23 18.18 -29.44
C ALA A 517 -11.50 17.68 -30.16
N HIS A 518 -11.34 16.91 -31.25
CA HIS A 518 -12.45 16.31 -31.98
C HIS A 518 -13.26 15.33 -31.12
N TYR A 519 -12.59 14.42 -30.40
CA TYR A 519 -13.26 13.50 -29.48
C TYR A 519 -13.80 14.22 -28.24
N ALA A 520 -13.13 15.27 -27.75
CA ALA A 520 -13.62 16.11 -26.66
C ALA A 520 -14.98 16.73 -27.01
N ALA A 521 -15.15 17.25 -28.23
CA ALA A 521 -16.39 17.85 -28.72
C ALA A 521 -17.56 16.84 -28.76
N GLN A 522 -17.27 15.54 -28.85
CA GLN A 522 -18.26 14.47 -28.84
C GLN A 522 -18.50 13.88 -27.43
N GLY A 523 -17.79 14.37 -26.41
CA GLY A 523 -17.83 13.83 -25.05
C GLY A 523 -16.99 12.57 -24.85
N LEU A 524 -16.15 12.21 -25.81
CA LEU A 524 -15.29 11.01 -25.81
C LEU A 524 -13.82 11.31 -25.47
N GLY A 525 -13.47 12.58 -25.24
CA GLY A 525 -12.08 13.02 -25.02
C GLY A 525 -11.37 12.31 -23.85
N ARG A 526 -12.10 11.92 -22.80
CA ARG A 526 -11.52 11.15 -21.68
C ARG A 526 -11.18 9.71 -22.04
N ILE A 527 -12.01 9.05 -22.86
CA ILE A 527 -11.74 7.68 -23.33
C ILE A 527 -10.51 7.71 -24.24
N TYR A 528 -10.47 8.69 -25.16
CA TYR A 528 -9.31 8.93 -26.02
C TYR A 528 -8.03 9.14 -25.20
N ALA A 529 -8.07 10.02 -24.19
CA ALA A 529 -6.91 10.23 -23.31
C ALA A 529 -6.51 8.93 -22.59
N ALA A 530 -7.47 8.16 -22.07
CA ALA A 530 -7.19 6.89 -21.39
C ALA A 530 -6.50 5.85 -22.30
N VAL A 531 -6.85 5.77 -23.59
CA VAL A 531 -6.17 4.89 -24.56
C VAL A 531 -4.68 5.23 -24.62
N TYR A 532 -4.34 6.51 -24.79
CA TYR A 532 -2.95 6.94 -24.91
C TYR A 532 -2.19 6.94 -23.59
N LEU A 533 -2.86 7.20 -22.46
CA LEU A 533 -2.27 6.99 -21.15
C LEU A 533 -1.85 5.53 -20.97
N GLY A 534 -2.69 4.58 -21.41
CA GLY A 534 -2.32 3.16 -21.50
C GLY A 534 -1.10 2.93 -22.39
N PHE A 535 -1.12 3.44 -23.62
CA PHE A 535 -0.03 3.24 -24.61
C PHE A 535 1.32 3.72 -24.08
N TYR A 536 1.37 4.95 -23.58
CA TYR A 536 2.59 5.51 -23.02
C TYR A 536 3.01 4.82 -21.73
N HIS A 537 2.05 4.38 -20.90
CA HIS A 537 2.37 3.64 -19.69
C HIS A 537 2.98 2.27 -19.99
N TYR A 538 2.46 1.53 -20.97
CA TYR A 538 3.00 0.23 -21.34
C TYR A 538 4.40 0.34 -21.94
N GLY A 539 4.65 1.39 -22.74
CA GLY A 539 5.98 1.70 -23.25
C GLY A 539 6.99 2.01 -22.14
N GLN A 540 6.67 2.89 -21.18
CA GLN A 540 7.62 3.17 -20.09
C GLN A 540 7.93 1.92 -19.25
N LEU A 541 6.95 1.03 -19.04
CA LEU A 541 7.15 -0.23 -18.32
C LEU A 541 8.02 -1.24 -19.09
N LEU A 542 7.84 -1.34 -20.41
CA LEU A 542 8.62 -2.23 -21.26
C LEU A 542 10.11 -1.88 -21.25
N TYR A 543 10.40 -0.58 -21.31
CA TYR A 543 11.78 -0.10 -21.43
C TYR A 543 12.44 0.25 -20.09
N TYR A 544 11.70 0.20 -18.97
CA TYR A 544 12.18 0.69 -17.67
C TYR A 544 13.52 0.08 -17.25
N GLN A 545 13.70 -1.23 -17.49
CA GLN A 545 14.92 -1.97 -17.13
C GLN A 545 16.20 -1.40 -17.74
N PHE A 546 16.11 -0.67 -18.87
CA PHE A 546 17.28 -0.15 -19.58
C PHE A 546 17.76 1.19 -19.03
N LEU A 547 17.03 1.81 -18.09
CA LEU A 547 17.48 3.04 -17.42
C LEU A 547 18.72 2.83 -16.54
N HIS A 548 18.87 1.65 -15.92
CA HIS A 548 20.06 1.33 -15.11
C HIS A 548 21.31 1.06 -15.96
N GLY A 549 21.13 0.52 -17.17
CA GLY A 549 22.21 0.07 -18.04
C GLY A 549 22.64 1.08 -19.11
N SER A 550 22.10 2.29 -19.15
CA SER A 550 22.40 3.30 -20.18
C SER A 550 23.64 4.13 -19.82
N ASN A 551 24.80 3.80 -20.40
CA ASN A 551 26.04 4.59 -20.32
C ASN A 551 26.62 4.80 -21.74
N GLU A 552 27.60 5.71 -21.89
CA GLU A 552 28.32 5.92 -23.17
C GLU A 552 29.00 4.65 -23.71
N GLU A 553 29.31 3.69 -22.83
CA GLU A 553 29.92 2.39 -23.18
C GLU A 553 28.89 1.28 -23.47
N SER A 554 27.61 1.52 -23.22
CA SER A 554 26.55 0.54 -23.44
C SER A 554 26.27 0.36 -24.93
N GLY A 555 26.01 -0.87 -25.37
CA GLY A 555 25.68 -1.17 -26.76
C GLY A 555 24.54 -0.30 -27.28
N GLY A 556 24.59 0.10 -28.56
CA GLY A 556 23.67 1.09 -29.14
C GLY A 556 22.18 0.79 -28.91
N LEU A 557 21.78 -0.49 -28.88
CA LEU A 557 20.40 -0.90 -28.67
C LEU A 557 19.88 -0.62 -27.23
N ILE A 558 20.72 -0.79 -26.21
CA ILE A 558 20.36 -0.50 -24.81
C ILE A 558 20.04 0.99 -24.65
N ASN A 559 20.89 1.84 -25.24
CA ASN A 559 20.69 3.29 -25.23
C ASN A 559 19.42 3.70 -26.00
N VAL A 560 19.10 3.03 -27.11
CA VAL A 560 17.83 3.23 -27.82
C VAL A 560 16.64 2.89 -26.93
N PHE A 561 16.66 1.76 -26.22
CA PHE A 561 15.56 1.41 -25.32
C PHE A 561 15.42 2.37 -24.14
N ALA A 562 16.52 2.79 -23.52
CA ALA A 562 16.48 3.82 -22.47
C ALA A 562 15.87 5.14 -22.98
N GLN A 563 16.27 5.59 -24.17
CA GLN A 563 15.66 6.76 -24.83
C GLN A 563 14.16 6.56 -25.08
N ARG A 564 13.74 5.37 -25.53
CA ARG A 564 12.31 5.06 -25.68
C ARG A 564 11.57 5.12 -24.34
N CYS A 565 12.16 4.65 -23.24
CA CYS A 565 11.55 4.79 -21.90
C CYS A 565 11.29 6.27 -21.56
N THR A 566 12.30 7.14 -21.73
CA THR A 566 12.17 8.58 -21.47
C THR A 566 11.13 9.25 -22.39
N TYR A 567 11.09 8.86 -23.67
CA TYR A 567 10.08 9.33 -24.62
C TYR A 567 8.66 8.99 -24.16
N HIS A 568 8.39 7.72 -23.84
CA HIS A 568 7.06 7.29 -23.39
C HIS A 568 6.67 7.99 -22.08
N ALA A 569 7.58 8.12 -21.11
CA ALA A 569 7.29 8.84 -19.86
C ALA A 569 6.97 10.32 -20.08
N ALA A 570 7.72 11.01 -20.96
CA ALA A 570 7.49 12.40 -21.32
C ALA A 570 6.15 12.59 -22.06
N ARG A 571 5.84 11.71 -23.02
CA ARG A 571 4.56 11.72 -23.75
C ARG A 571 3.37 11.45 -22.84
N LEU A 572 3.51 10.54 -21.86
CA LEU A 572 2.48 10.31 -20.84
C LEU A 572 2.18 11.60 -20.07
N CYS A 573 3.23 12.30 -19.61
CA CYS A 573 3.07 13.57 -18.91
C CYS A 573 2.33 14.60 -19.79
N ASN A 574 2.76 14.76 -21.04
CA ASN A 574 2.15 15.68 -22.00
C ASN A 574 0.68 15.35 -22.31
N MET A 575 0.32 14.06 -22.40
CA MET A 575 -1.07 13.63 -22.60
C MET A 575 -1.94 14.01 -21.40
N VAL A 576 -1.48 13.78 -20.15
CA VAL A 576 -2.19 14.24 -18.95
C VAL A 576 -2.39 15.75 -18.98
N TYR A 577 -1.34 16.50 -19.32
CA TYR A 577 -1.40 17.96 -19.37
C TYR A 577 -2.41 18.45 -20.41
N SER A 578 -2.34 17.90 -21.63
CA SER A 578 -3.25 18.23 -22.71
C SER A 578 -4.70 17.89 -22.36
N ALA A 579 -4.92 16.77 -21.67
CA ALA A 579 -6.24 16.36 -21.20
C ALA A 579 -6.80 17.28 -20.08
N LEU A 580 -5.94 17.82 -19.21
CA LEU A 580 -6.34 18.80 -18.20
C LEU A 580 -6.58 20.20 -18.78
N ASP A 581 -5.85 20.56 -19.82
CA ASP A 581 -5.97 21.87 -20.48
C ASP A 581 -7.11 21.90 -21.51
N THR A 582 -7.64 20.73 -21.91
CA THR A 582 -8.75 20.60 -22.87
C THR A 582 -10.09 20.35 -22.17
N PRO A 583 -11.11 21.23 -22.32
CA PRO A 583 -12.42 21.02 -21.74
C PRO A 583 -13.05 19.68 -22.16
N GLY A 584 -13.59 18.94 -21.20
CA GLY A 584 -14.21 17.63 -21.46
C GLY A 584 -13.23 16.46 -21.51
N CYS A 585 -11.93 16.68 -21.32
CA CYS A 585 -10.91 15.62 -21.31
C CYS A 585 -10.33 15.34 -19.92
N HIS A 586 -10.81 15.98 -18.85
CA HIS A 586 -10.24 15.85 -17.51
C HIS A 586 -10.14 14.40 -17.03
N VAL A 587 -8.90 13.89 -16.99
CA VAL A 587 -8.54 12.54 -16.50
C VAL A 587 -8.32 12.57 -15.00
N GLN A 588 -9.41 12.51 -14.23
CA GLN A 588 -9.37 12.63 -12.76
C GLN A 588 -9.47 11.29 -12.02
N TYR A 589 -9.27 10.15 -12.67
CA TYR A 589 -9.36 8.83 -12.03
C TYR A 589 -8.05 8.44 -11.34
N ASN A 590 -8.12 7.55 -10.34
CA ASN A 590 -6.99 7.23 -9.46
C ASN A 590 -5.74 6.73 -10.20
N MET A 591 -5.90 5.95 -11.27
CA MET A 591 -4.80 5.31 -11.99
C MET A 591 -3.88 6.33 -12.66
N VAL A 592 -4.39 7.53 -12.99
CA VAL A 592 -3.58 8.67 -13.46
C VAL A 592 -2.47 8.98 -12.45
N GLY A 593 -2.78 8.90 -11.15
CA GLY A 593 -1.78 9.14 -10.10
C GLY A 593 -0.67 8.08 -10.09
N HIS A 594 -1.02 6.80 -10.24
CA HIS A 594 -0.03 5.72 -10.30
C HIS A 594 0.90 5.86 -11.51
N VAL A 595 0.33 6.02 -12.72
CA VAL A 595 1.15 6.10 -13.94
C VAL A 595 2.02 7.36 -13.97
N LEU A 596 1.57 8.46 -13.34
CA LEU A 596 2.37 9.68 -13.15
C LEU A 596 3.49 9.51 -12.14
N VAL A 597 3.31 8.73 -11.08
CA VAL A 597 4.38 8.42 -10.12
C VAL A 597 5.52 7.68 -10.84
N ILE A 598 5.21 6.69 -11.66
CA ILE A 598 6.22 5.98 -12.46
C ILE A 598 6.86 6.92 -13.49
N ALA A 599 6.08 7.72 -14.21
CA ALA A 599 6.67 8.68 -15.16
C ALA A 599 7.58 9.69 -14.44
N SER A 600 7.27 10.04 -13.19
CA SER A 600 8.09 10.91 -12.35
C SER A 600 9.41 10.25 -11.94
N THR A 601 9.45 8.93 -11.70
CA THR A 601 10.75 8.25 -11.45
C THR A 601 11.65 8.30 -12.69
N VAL A 602 11.07 8.17 -13.90
CA VAL A 602 11.83 8.34 -15.15
C VAL A 602 12.31 9.80 -15.32
N GLN A 603 11.53 10.80 -14.93
CA GLN A 603 12.02 12.19 -14.95
C GLN A 603 13.15 12.42 -13.93
N ILE A 604 13.10 11.77 -12.76
CA ILE A 604 14.20 11.81 -11.78
C ILE A 604 15.46 11.18 -12.38
N HIS A 605 15.34 10.07 -13.12
CA HIS A 605 16.47 9.49 -13.86
C HIS A 605 17.10 10.52 -14.81
N THR A 606 16.28 11.17 -15.64
CA THR A 606 16.78 12.22 -16.56
C THR A 606 17.48 13.36 -15.82
N LEU A 607 16.98 13.79 -14.66
CA LEU A 607 17.63 14.82 -13.84
C LEU A 607 18.99 14.39 -13.28
N LEU A 608 19.15 13.11 -12.94
CA LEU A 608 20.35 12.59 -12.29
C LEU A 608 21.44 12.23 -13.30
N PHE A 609 21.06 11.74 -14.49
CA PHE A 609 21.98 11.09 -15.42
C PHE A 609 22.07 11.74 -16.81
N SER A 610 21.16 12.63 -17.21
CA SER A 610 21.31 13.34 -18.49
C SER A 610 22.44 14.37 -18.42
N SER A 611 23.17 14.52 -19.53
CA SER A 611 24.17 15.57 -19.73
C SER A 611 23.61 16.77 -20.49
N ASP A 612 22.41 16.67 -21.06
CA ASP A 612 21.74 17.75 -21.80
C ASP A 612 20.93 18.64 -20.85
N ARG A 613 21.35 19.91 -20.75
CA ARG A 613 20.69 20.90 -19.91
C ARG A 613 19.22 21.14 -20.28
N SER A 614 18.88 21.05 -21.56
CA SER A 614 17.50 21.22 -22.01
C SER A 614 16.59 20.08 -21.56
N GLU A 615 17.11 18.85 -21.55
CA GLU A 615 16.40 17.68 -21.02
C GLU A 615 16.21 17.77 -19.51
N ILE A 616 17.24 18.22 -18.78
CA ILE A 616 17.18 18.46 -17.34
C ILE A 616 16.12 19.51 -16.99
N ASP A 617 16.12 20.66 -17.68
CA ASP A 617 15.15 21.74 -17.43
C ASP A 617 13.71 21.27 -17.75
N ALA A 618 13.52 20.52 -18.82
CA ALA A 618 12.22 19.93 -19.17
C ALA A 618 11.76 18.89 -18.13
N ALA A 619 12.66 18.02 -17.66
CA ALA A 619 12.36 17.02 -16.64
C ALA A 619 11.95 17.67 -15.31
N ARG A 620 12.63 18.75 -14.91
CA ARG A 620 12.28 19.54 -13.71
C ARG A 620 10.87 20.11 -13.82
N GLN A 621 10.54 20.77 -14.93
CA GLN A 621 9.20 21.34 -15.15
C GLN A 621 8.11 20.28 -15.13
N ARG A 622 8.35 19.10 -15.74
CA ARG A 622 7.41 17.98 -15.70
C ARG A 622 7.21 17.44 -14.29
N LEU A 623 8.28 17.31 -13.49
CA LEU A 623 8.18 16.86 -12.10
C LEU A 623 7.34 17.81 -11.24
N GLU A 624 7.58 19.11 -11.35
CA GLU A 624 6.79 20.13 -10.65
C GLU A 624 5.31 20.07 -11.05
N ARG A 625 5.03 19.97 -12.36
CA ARG A 625 3.65 19.88 -12.85
C ARG A 625 2.98 18.58 -12.42
N ASN A 626 3.69 17.44 -12.47
CA ASN A 626 3.20 16.15 -12.00
C ASN A 626 2.84 16.20 -10.51
N PHE A 627 3.70 16.79 -9.68
CA PHE A 627 3.47 16.92 -8.25
C PHE A 627 2.19 17.72 -7.94
N ASN A 628 1.99 18.84 -8.63
CA ASN A 628 0.78 19.65 -8.50
C ASN A 628 -0.49 18.88 -8.90
N ILE A 629 -0.42 18.04 -9.93
CA ILE A 629 -1.54 17.19 -10.35
C ILE A 629 -1.81 16.10 -9.31
N LEU A 630 -0.77 15.43 -8.79
CA LEU A 630 -0.89 14.41 -7.76
C LEU A 630 -1.54 14.96 -6.48
N LEU A 631 -1.16 16.17 -6.05
CA LEU A 631 -1.78 16.84 -4.90
C LEU A 631 -3.28 17.09 -5.12
N LYS A 632 -3.68 17.56 -6.30
CA LYS A 632 -5.11 17.76 -6.63
C LYS A 632 -5.88 16.44 -6.65
N LEU A 633 -5.32 15.39 -7.25
CA LEU A 633 -5.96 14.08 -7.27
C LEU A 633 -6.08 13.47 -5.86
N ARG A 634 -5.11 13.73 -4.97
CA ARG A 634 -5.12 13.28 -3.57
C ARG A 634 -6.28 13.85 -2.75
N GLU A 635 -6.86 14.99 -3.17
CA GLU A 635 -8.08 15.54 -2.56
C GLU A 635 -9.32 14.69 -2.85
N LEU A 636 -9.29 13.85 -3.89
CA LEU A 636 -10.42 13.02 -4.33
C LEU A 636 -10.22 11.54 -3.99
N TRP A 637 -8.97 11.05 -3.99
CA TRP A 637 -8.64 9.63 -3.92
C TRP A 637 -7.77 9.31 -2.71
N PRO A 638 -8.32 8.66 -1.66
CA PRO A 638 -7.54 8.24 -0.51
C PRO A 638 -6.35 7.35 -0.84
N ALA A 639 -6.53 6.40 -1.77
CA ALA A 639 -5.47 5.51 -2.22
C ALA A 639 -4.22 6.22 -2.78
N LEU A 640 -4.32 7.48 -3.23
CA LEU A 640 -3.16 8.23 -3.71
C LEU A 640 -2.20 8.66 -2.60
N ASP A 641 -2.59 8.57 -1.32
CA ASP A 641 -1.65 8.72 -0.22
C ASP A 641 -0.52 7.66 -0.33
N LEU A 642 -0.86 6.43 -0.73
CA LEU A 642 0.12 5.36 -0.95
C LEU A 642 1.05 5.68 -2.13
N CYS A 643 0.52 6.24 -3.22
CA CYS A 643 1.32 6.66 -4.37
C CYS A 643 2.37 7.71 -3.98
N MET A 644 1.99 8.68 -3.12
CA MET A 644 2.92 9.70 -2.62
C MET A 644 4.00 9.11 -1.70
N ILE A 645 3.61 8.18 -0.82
CA ILE A 645 4.57 7.47 0.05
C ILE A 645 5.57 6.69 -0.80
N ARG A 646 5.09 5.94 -1.81
CA ARG A 646 5.95 5.17 -2.72
C ARG A 646 6.97 6.08 -3.42
N LEU A 647 6.54 7.22 -3.94
CA LEU A 647 7.46 8.19 -4.57
C LEU A 647 8.52 8.70 -3.58
N GLN A 648 8.16 8.93 -2.31
CA GLN A 648 9.11 9.32 -1.27
C GLN A 648 10.12 8.21 -0.96
N VAL A 649 9.67 6.94 -0.85
CA VAL A 649 10.56 5.79 -0.65
C VAL A 649 11.53 5.65 -1.82
N PHE A 650 11.04 5.82 -3.05
CA PHE A 650 11.88 5.80 -4.25
C PHE A 650 12.93 6.92 -4.25
N HIS A 651 12.51 8.15 -3.93
CA HIS A 651 13.42 9.28 -3.82
C HIS A 651 14.48 9.05 -2.73
N LYS A 652 14.11 8.48 -1.59
CA LYS A 652 15.05 8.09 -0.54
C LYS A 652 16.05 7.03 -1.04
N ALA A 653 15.58 6.02 -1.77
CA ALA A 653 16.47 5.00 -2.36
C ALA A 653 17.50 5.64 -3.31
N CYS A 654 17.08 6.59 -4.16
CA CYS A 654 17.98 7.30 -5.06
C CYS A 654 19.07 8.09 -4.32
N ARG A 655 18.74 8.66 -3.14
CA ARG A 655 19.72 9.37 -2.30
C ARG A 655 20.74 8.44 -1.65
N THR A 656 20.37 7.21 -1.35
CA THR A 656 21.26 6.23 -0.71
C THR A 656 22.11 5.47 -1.73
N SER A 657 21.53 5.06 -2.87
CA SER A 657 22.24 4.32 -3.92
C SER A 657 21.68 4.71 -5.29
N MET A 658 22.24 5.77 -5.86
CA MET A 658 21.80 6.35 -7.13
C MET A 658 21.87 5.34 -8.28
N ASP A 659 23.00 4.63 -8.42
CA ASP A 659 23.22 3.70 -9.52
C ASP A 659 22.25 2.52 -9.48
N ASN A 660 22.03 1.89 -8.33
CA ASN A 660 21.20 0.69 -8.22
C ASN A 660 19.71 0.97 -8.09
N SER A 661 19.28 2.22 -7.95
CA SER A 661 17.87 2.56 -7.72
C SER A 661 16.96 2.29 -8.91
N PHE A 662 17.50 2.29 -10.13
CA PHE A 662 16.75 2.08 -11.36
C PHE A 662 16.78 0.65 -11.88
N GLN A 663 17.52 -0.26 -11.22
CA GLN A 663 17.59 -1.65 -11.61
C GLN A 663 16.21 -2.31 -11.48
N LEU A 664 15.79 -3.07 -12.50
CA LEU A 664 14.57 -3.86 -12.45
C LEU A 664 14.80 -5.12 -11.59
N ASP A 665 14.83 -4.93 -10.28
CA ASP A 665 14.89 -5.98 -9.28
C ASP A 665 13.48 -6.29 -8.71
N GLY A 666 13.39 -7.23 -7.77
CA GLY A 666 12.11 -7.58 -7.14
C GLY A 666 11.46 -6.44 -6.36
N TRP A 667 12.23 -5.45 -5.89
CA TRP A 667 11.70 -4.27 -5.22
C TRP A 667 11.12 -3.30 -6.25
N MET A 668 11.82 -3.05 -7.36
CA MET A 668 11.35 -2.22 -8.46
C MET A 668 10.12 -2.82 -9.14
N LEU A 669 10.08 -4.13 -9.35
CA LEU A 669 8.90 -4.78 -9.93
C LEU A 669 7.66 -4.52 -9.07
N LYS A 670 7.78 -4.66 -7.74
CA LYS A 670 6.69 -4.29 -6.81
C LYS A 670 6.33 -2.81 -6.90
N PHE A 671 7.32 -1.94 -7.06
CA PHE A 671 7.11 -0.51 -7.25
C PHE A 671 6.34 -0.20 -8.55
N LEU A 672 6.58 -0.95 -9.62
CA LEU A 672 5.92 -0.74 -10.91
C LEU A 672 4.52 -1.38 -10.97
N SER A 673 4.33 -2.58 -10.41
CA SER A 673 3.11 -3.38 -10.58
C SER A 673 2.12 -3.32 -9.40
N GLU A 674 2.58 -3.25 -8.15
CA GLU A 674 1.71 -3.39 -6.97
C GLU A 674 1.17 -2.07 -6.43
N PHE A 675 0.56 -1.24 -7.29
CA PHE A 675 0.22 0.16 -6.99
C PHE A 675 -0.65 0.40 -5.75
N GLY A 676 -1.46 -0.58 -5.34
CA GLY A 676 -2.32 -0.49 -4.16
C GLY A 676 -1.67 -0.91 -2.83
N ASN A 677 -0.42 -1.40 -2.85
CA ASN A 677 0.28 -1.85 -1.64
C ASN A 677 1.34 -0.83 -1.18
N PRO A 678 1.63 -0.71 0.12
CA PRO A 678 2.81 0.02 0.58
C PRO A 678 4.08 -0.69 0.10
N ILE A 679 5.16 0.08 -0.10
CA ILE A 679 6.48 -0.45 -0.39
C ILE A 679 7.41 -0.13 0.78
N ASP A 680 8.15 -1.14 1.25
CA ASP A 680 9.18 -0.94 2.27
C ASP A 680 10.40 -0.22 1.69
N ASP A 681 11.23 0.35 2.56
CA ASP A 681 12.53 0.88 2.17
C ASP A 681 13.32 -0.17 1.36
N LYS A 682 14.00 0.28 0.30
CA LYS A 682 14.85 -0.60 -0.49
C LYS A 682 15.94 -1.19 0.44
N PRO A 683 16.10 -2.52 0.52
CA PRO A 683 17.08 -3.12 1.41
C PRO A 683 18.48 -2.60 1.07
N GLU A 684 19.18 -2.05 2.06
CA GLU A 684 20.54 -1.53 1.90
C GLU A 684 21.47 -2.70 1.55
N ASN A 685 22.07 -2.67 0.35
CA ASN A 685 23.38 -3.30 0.19
C ASN A 685 24.35 -2.43 0.99
N ASN A 686 24.83 -2.93 2.12
CA ASN A 686 25.93 -2.32 2.86
C ASN A 686 27.12 -2.17 1.89
N ASP A 687 27.29 -0.99 1.31
CA ASP A 687 28.54 -0.38 0.88
C ASP A 687 28.23 0.93 0.12
N ALA A 688 28.34 2.05 0.83
CA ALA A 688 28.71 3.41 0.38
C ALA A 688 27.81 4.51 0.97
N GLU A 689 28.37 5.25 1.93
CA GLU A 689 27.85 6.52 2.44
C GLU A 689 28.41 7.66 1.57
N TRP A 690 27.57 8.37 0.79
CA TRP A 690 27.94 9.61 0.10
C TRP A 690 26.80 10.63 0.16
N ILE A 691 27.15 11.89 0.48
CA ILE A 691 26.25 13.05 0.50
C ILE A 691 26.81 14.10 -0.46
N ILE A 692 26.06 14.45 -1.53
CA ILE A 692 26.22 15.72 -2.27
C ILE A 692 24.86 16.19 -2.80
N GLY A 693 24.54 17.47 -2.57
CA GLY A 693 23.53 18.25 -3.30
C GLY A 693 22.17 18.39 -2.61
N ASP A 694 21.94 19.52 -1.93
CA ASP A 694 20.72 19.79 -1.16
C ASP A 694 19.47 19.92 -2.05
N ILE A 695 18.77 18.79 -2.23
CA ILE A 695 17.31 18.78 -2.38
C ILE A 695 16.76 18.11 -1.12
N ALA A 696 16.45 18.94 -0.12
CA ALA A 696 15.78 18.50 1.10
C ALA A 696 14.24 18.53 0.89
N ILE A 697 13.68 17.44 0.38
CA ILE A 697 12.22 17.19 0.52
C ILE A 697 12.01 16.66 1.94
N THR A 698 11.59 17.54 2.85
CA THR A 698 11.17 17.15 4.19
C THR A 698 9.65 16.96 4.24
N PRO A 699 9.15 15.84 4.81
CA PRO A 699 7.74 15.66 5.07
C PRO A 699 7.42 16.33 6.41
N THR A 700 7.09 17.62 6.40
CA THR A 700 6.40 18.21 7.55
C THR A 700 4.90 18.20 7.29
N SER A 701 4.15 17.88 8.32
CA SER A 701 2.70 17.62 8.36
C SER A 701 1.79 18.81 8.01
N ASP A 702 2.30 19.83 7.32
CA ASP A 702 1.53 20.92 6.75
C ASP A 702 2.15 21.26 5.38
N PHE A 703 1.67 20.61 4.33
CA PHE A 703 1.97 20.97 2.95
C PHE A 703 1.22 22.27 2.61
N GLY A 704 1.79 23.41 3.02
CA GLY A 704 1.22 24.75 2.85
C GLY A 704 1.81 25.53 1.67
N VAL A 705 0.92 26.18 0.94
CA VAL A 705 1.05 27.00 -0.29
C VAL A 705 2.15 28.11 -0.26
N ASN A 706 2.81 28.35 0.87
CA ASN A 706 3.71 29.50 1.04
C ASN A 706 5.21 29.19 0.83
N THR A 707 5.63 27.93 0.75
CA THR A 707 7.07 27.60 0.60
C THR A 707 7.60 27.98 -0.78
N ILE A 708 6.74 28.05 -1.81
CA ILE A 708 7.15 28.46 -3.18
C ILE A 708 7.16 29.99 -3.32
N ALA A 709 6.39 30.73 -2.53
CA ALA A 709 6.40 32.19 -2.57
C ALA A 709 7.74 32.79 -2.07
N SER A 710 8.49 32.08 -1.22
CA SER A 710 9.85 32.46 -0.82
C SER A 710 10.90 32.12 -1.88
N PHE A 711 10.71 31.06 -2.68
CA PHE A 711 11.61 30.73 -3.80
C PHE A 711 11.59 31.77 -4.93
N ILE A 712 10.50 32.55 -5.07
CA ILE A 712 10.36 33.57 -6.12
C ILE A 712 11.14 34.87 -5.80
N ARG A 713 11.60 35.08 -4.55
CA ARG A 713 12.23 36.34 -4.15
C ARG A 713 13.76 36.34 -4.11
N GLU A 714 14.41 35.18 -4.04
CA GLU A 714 15.88 35.11 -3.91
C GLU A 714 16.61 35.13 -5.26
N ASP A 715 16.02 34.68 -6.36
CA ASP A 715 16.66 34.68 -7.69
C ASP A 715 16.43 35.97 -8.52
N MET A 716 15.95 37.04 -7.88
CA MET A 716 15.85 38.37 -8.51
C MET A 716 16.93 39.37 -8.03
N ASN A 717 17.89 38.95 -7.19
CA ASN A 717 18.87 39.85 -6.59
C ASN A 717 20.32 39.33 -6.54
N THR A 718 20.74 38.53 -7.53
CA THR A 718 22.18 38.30 -7.82
C THR A 718 22.46 38.23 -9.30
#